data_AF-A0A4Y3RKE3-F1
#
_entry.id   AF-A0A4Y3RKE3-F1
#
_cell.length_a   1.000
_cell.length_b   1.000
_cell.length_c   1.000
_cell.angle_alpha   90.00
_cell.angle_beta   90.00
_cell.angle_gamma   90.00
#
_symmetry.space_group_name_H-M   'P 1'
#
loop_
_entity.id
_entity.type
_entity.pdbx_description
1 polymer ?
#
loop_
_entity_poly.entity_id
_entity_poly.type
_entity_poly.pdbx_seq_one_letter_code
_entity_poly.pdbx_strand_id
1 'polypeptide(L)'
;MRTAGYEPLESYPGSGKPWRSRHLACGSIVSPRPAYLSAGQVGCTECAKESRRVIFQERAGGAERAEADMRSVGLEPLEPYANSQTPWRCRCTACGKEGTPRLSAIRNLIKEGAAAGCAACNRKARGQRQREGNAAKAQAMMRAAGYEPLEPYLSAAALWGCRHTACGEEVRVKASSVRTGYDPCPVCRAEGYKRRAAARRTDPAEASALMREHGFEPLEPYPGASVGWHCRCITCGKESKPLYSGVRGRGYGCGHCAGSAPLDPAVCVAEMRAAGFEPLEPYPGSDKRWLCRCPGGHEVHLRLTGVRTGKGCRMCATYGIDLAGPAKVYVITHREWKAVKVGIGACTGYTSRLLQHKRRGWELYHARDFPTGAAAYDVEQAVLDRLRGEKLCPFLTKDVMPNGWSETCSADRVTAGEVWAMVEEESRRAAGVYVPRVGERPRAAVLFDAEAAAEEMRACGYEPLGPYPGRTNATWPSRCITCGHEGRPTFNAVRNGGQGCRICRVRAAQAKRAAATAPKAGEVMRAAGFEPLESYRTSQTPWLCRCTTCGRESTPTYSNVNSGRSRCRFCASKLSNAEEAAGEMRAAGFEPLEPYPGRTTDRWRCRCRCGNEVMTRLSSARSGTTGCKKCARSGGRIDPAAAAGEVHAAGFEPLESYPGKTTDRWRCRCRCGADATVTLTSIRGGRTRCGACSGKSC
;
A
#
# COMPACT_ATOMS: atom_id res chain seq x y z
N MET A 1 -21.29 62.59 0.50
CA MET A 1 -22.43 62.01 1.25
C MET A 1 -23.71 62.16 0.46
N ARG A 2 -24.26 63.37 0.29
CA ARG A 2 -25.52 63.59 -0.44
C ARG A 2 -25.45 63.11 -1.89
N THR A 3 -24.37 63.40 -2.60
CA THR A 3 -24.06 62.87 -3.95
C THR A 3 -23.92 61.36 -4.01
N ALA A 4 -23.60 60.70 -2.88
CA ALA A 4 -23.52 59.25 -2.78
C ALA A 4 -24.83 58.61 -2.26
N GLY A 5 -25.91 59.40 -2.18
CA GLY A 5 -27.22 58.92 -1.71
C GLY A 5 -27.39 58.88 -0.19
N TYR A 6 -26.61 59.63 0.59
CA TYR A 6 -26.71 59.66 2.06
C TYR A 6 -26.92 61.07 2.60
N GLU A 7 -27.89 61.22 3.50
CA GLU A 7 -28.19 62.42 4.27
C GLU A 7 -27.55 62.35 5.67
N PRO A 8 -26.55 63.19 5.98
CA PRO A 8 -25.94 63.23 7.30
C PRO A 8 -26.93 63.63 8.40
N LEU A 9 -26.89 62.93 9.54
CA LEU A 9 -27.74 63.21 10.71
C LEU A 9 -26.97 63.91 11.85
N GLU A 10 -25.66 64.07 11.69
CA GLU A 10 -24.77 64.69 12.67
C GLU A 10 -23.69 65.54 11.97
N SER A 11 -22.98 66.35 12.75
CA SER A 11 -21.87 67.18 12.25
C SER A 11 -20.73 66.32 11.67
N TYR A 12 -20.01 66.86 10.69
CA TYR A 12 -19.01 66.10 9.95
C TYR A 12 -17.82 65.67 10.83
N PRO A 13 -17.58 64.35 11.03
CA PRO A 13 -16.57 63.86 11.95
C PRO A 13 -15.18 63.64 11.30
N GLY A 14 -15.04 63.89 10.00
CA GLY A 14 -13.82 63.65 9.21
C GLY A 14 -13.90 62.43 8.30
N SER A 15 -13.06 62.39 7.25
CA SER A 15 -13.21 61.48 6.11
C SER A 15 -12.99 60.00 6.43
N GLY A 16 -12.16 59.68 7.42
CA GLY A 16 -11.86 58.31 7.85
C GLY A 16 -12.76 57.77 8.96
N LYS A 17 -13.62 58.61 9.54
CA LYS A 17 -14.51 58.23 10.65
C LYS A 17 -15.90 57.83 10.14
N PRO A 18 -16.59 56.89 10.80
CA PRO A 18 -17.99 56.61 10.52
C PRO A 18 -18.81 57.90 10.69
N TRP A 19 -19.66 58.23 9.72
CA TRP A 19 -20.52 59.41 9.78
C TRP A 19 -21.99 58.98 9.72
N ARG A 20 -22.69 59.10 10.85
CA ARG A 20 -24.08 58.66 10.99
C ARG A 20 -24.99 59.41 10.02
N SER A 21 -25.58 58.67 9.09
CA SER A 21 -26.30 59.21 7.95
C SER A 21 -27.49 58.31 7.59
N ARG A 22 -28.58 58.93 7.13
CA ARG A 22 -29.72 58.24 6.53
C ARG A 22 -29.41 57.94 5.06
N HIS A 23 -29.53 56.69 4.62
CA HIS A 23 -29.45 56.37 3.20
C HIS A 23 -30.76 56.79 2.50
N LEU A 24 -30.67 57.68 1.52
CA LEU A 24 -31.82 58.29 0.85
C LEU A 24 -32.68 57.27 0.09
N ALA A 25 -32.07 56.20 -0.45
CA ALA A 25 -32.82 55.22 -1.24
C ALA A 25 -33.63 54.22 -0.41
N CYS A 26 -33.20 53.90 0.82
CA CYS A 26 -33.89 52.90 1.66
C CYS A 26 -34.26 53.39 3.07
N GLY A 27 -33.99 54.65 3.40
CA GLY A 27 -34.32 55.27 4.69
C GLY A 27 -33.52 54.77 5.90
N SER A 28 -32.64 53.77 5.74
CA SER A 28 -31.92 53.18 6.86
C SER A 28 -30.84 54.12 7.40
N ILE A 29 -30.68 54.13 8.73
CA ILE A 29 -29.62 54.89 9.39
C ILE A 29 -28.37 54.01 9.46
N VAL A 30 -27.32 54.43 8.77
CA VAL A 30 -26.03 53.74 8.71
C VAL A 30 -24.89 54.72 8.93
N SER A 31 -23.70 54.24 9.29
CA SER A 31 -22.53 55.11 9.55
C SER A 31 -21.39 54.83 8.56
N PRO A 32 -21.57 55.12 7.26
CA PRO A 32 -20.53 54.88 6.27
C PRO A 32 -19.36 55.85 6.47
N ARG A 33 -18.17 55.43 6.03
CA ARG A 33 -16.97 56.29 6.06
C ARG A 33 -16.93 57.12 4.78
N PRO A 34 -16.86 58.47 4.85
CA PRO A 34 -16.91 59.32 3.66
C PRO A 34 -15.81 59.02 2.63
N ALA A 35 -14.60 58.67 3.09
CA ALA A 35 -13.50 58.26 2.22
C ALA A 35 -13.80 56.99 1.40
N TYR A 36 -14.58 56.05 1.96
CA TYR A 36 -14.92 54.79 1.28
C TYR A 36 -16.07 54.99 0.30
N LEU A 37 -16.99 55.91 0.59
CA LEU A 37 -18.03 56.32 -0.35
C LEU A 37 -17.43 57.07 -1.56
N SER A 38 -16.45 57.95 -1.34
CA SER A 38 -15.76 58.64 -2.44
C SER A 38 -14.91 57.71 -3.30
N ALA A 39 -14.43 56.60 -2.74
CA ALA A 39 -13.67 55.57 -3.46
C ALA A 39 -14.57 54.49 -4.11
N GLY A 40 -15.89 54.58 -3.97
CA GLY A 40 -16.84 53.59 -4.50
C GLY A 40 -16.78 52.21 -3.82
N GLN A 41 -16.15 52.10 -2.65
CA GLN A 41 -15.83 50.81 -2.01
C GLN A 41 -16.94 50.26 -1.12
N VAL A 42 -17.89 51.10 -0.69
CA VAL A 42 -18.92 50.71 0.29
C VAL A 42 -20.30 51.16 -0.19
N GLY A 43 -21.20 50.20 -0.38
CA GLY A 43 -22.64 50.43 -0.61
C GLY A 43 -23.46 50.30 0.67
N CYS A 44 -24.75 50.65 0.61
CA CYS A 44 -25.63 50.54 1.77
C CYS A 44 -25.79 49.07 2.18
N THR A 45 -25.47 48.74 3.43
CA THR A 45 -25.52 47.36 3.94
C THR A 45 -26.94 46.81 3.97
N GLU A 46 -27.94 47.64 4.23
CA GLU A 46 -29.35 47.23 4.23
C GLU A 46 -29.86 47.00 2.81
N CYS A 47 -29.52 47.87 1.84
CA CYS A 47 -29.81 47.59 0.43
C CYS A 47 -29.10 46.33 -0.06
N ALA A 48 -27.86 46.07 0.39
CA ALA A 48 -27.13 44.85 0.03
C ALA A 48 -27.75 43.60 0.67
N LYS A 49 -28.27 43.70 1.90
CA LYS A 49 -29.05 42.62 2.54
C LYS A 49 -30.36 42.37 1.81
N GLU A 50 -31.11 43.42 1.46
CA GLU A 50 -32.37 43.26 0.73
C GLU A 50 -32.14 42.73 -0.68
N SER A 51 -31.10 43.20 -1.39
CA SER A 51 -30.72 42.64 -2.69
C SER A 51 -30.34 41.16 -2.58
N ARG A 52 -29.63 40.75 -1.52
CA ARG A 52 -29.35 39.33 -1.24
C ARG A 52 -30.62 38.56 -0.90
N ARG A 53 -31.58 39.18 -0.20
CA ARG A 53 -32.87 38.58 0.16
C ARG A 53 -33.74 38.38 -1.08
N VAL A 54 -33.77 39.34 -2.00
CA VAL A 54 -34.42 39.25 -3.31
C VAL A 54 -33.75 38.19 -4.19
N ILE A 55 -32.42 38.14 -4.26
CA ILE A 55 -31.69 37.03 -4.94
C ILE A 55 -31.99 35.67 -4.30
N PHE A 56 -32.25 35.63 -2.98
CA PHE A 56 -32.63 34.41 -2.27
C PHE A 56 -34.11 34.04 -2.49
N GLN A 57 -34.98 35.03 -2.69
CA GLN A 57 -36.41 34.86 -3.01
C GLN A 57 -36.64 34.52 -4.49
N GLU A 58 -35.88 35.08 -5.44
CA GLU A 58 -35.85 34.62 -6.84
C GLU A 58 -35.30 33.18 -6.96
N ARG A 59 -34.45 32.75 -6.01
CA ARG A 59 -34.05 31.35 -5.80
C ARG A 59 -35.13 30.48 -5.15
N ALA A 60 -36.35 30.96 -4.91
CA ALA A 60 -37.49 30.08 -4.62
C ALA A 60 -37.76 29.09 -5.77
N GLY A 61 -37.44 29.46 -7.02
CA GLY A 61 -37.34 28.51 -8.15
C GLY A 61 -36.19 27.49 -8.02
N GLY A 62 -35.38 27.58 -6.97
CA GLY A 62 -34.30 26.65 -6.64
C GLY A 62 -34.81 25.36 -6.00
N ALA A 63 -35.94 25.39 -5.27
CA ALA A 63 -36.60 24.18 -4.79
C ALA A 63 -37.25 23.43 -5.95
N GLU A 64 -38.05 24.13 -6.76
CA GLU A 64 -38.66 23.54 -7.97
C GLU A 64 -37.61 22.98 -8.94
N ARG A 65 -36.52 23.72 -9.18
CA ARG A 65 -35.41 23.23 -10.01
C ARG A 65 -34.68 22.04 -9.37
N ALA A 66 -34.52 22.03 -8.05
CA ALA A 66 -33.92 20.90 -7.34
C ALA A 66 -34.80 19.65 -7.45
N GLU A 67 -36.12 19.80 -7.36
CA GLU A 67 -37.07 18.73 -7.59
C GLU A 67 -37.04 18.26 -9.04
N ALA A 68 -36.98 19.18 -10.01
CA ALA A 68 -36.85 18.85 -11.43
C ALA A 68 -35.55 18.08 -11.71
N ASP A 69 -34.42 18.49 -11.12
CA ASP A 69 -33.15 17.76 -11.21
C ASP A 69 -33.31 16.32 -10.68
N MET A 70 -33.97 16.13 -9.52
CA MET A 70 -34.23 14.80 -8.96
C MET A 70 -35.17 13.96 -9.84
N ARG A 71 -36.29 14.54 -10.30
CA ARG A 71 -37.26 13.86 -11.19
C ARG A 71 -36.66 13.48 -12.53
N SER A 72 -35.76 14.30 -13.09
CA SER A 72 -35.05 14.03 -14.35
C SER A 72 -34.22 12.74 -14.30
N VAL A 73 -33.78 12.33 -13.11
CA VAL A 73 -33.08 11.07 -12.87
C VAL A 73 -33.98 10.01 -12.22
N GLY A 74 -35.30 10.14 -12.29
CA GLY A 74 -36.24 9.13 -11.77
C GLY A 74 -36.23 9.00 -10.24
N LEU A 75 -35.97 10.10 -9.54
CA LEU A 75 -36.07 10.19 -8.08
C LEU A 75 -37.19 11.18 -7.72
N GLU A 76 -38.25 10.68 -7.10
CA GLU A 76 -39.36 11.51 -6.60
C GLU A 76 -39.07 11.96 -5.17
N PRO A 77 -38.92 13.26 -4.89
CA PRO A 77 -38.74 13.76 -3.52
C PRO A 77 -39.95 13.42 -2.63
N LEU A 78 -39.69 13.00 -1.39
CA LEU A 78 -40.73 12.68 -0.40
C LEU A 78 -40.88 13.74 0.69
N GLU A 79 -40.01 14.75 0.68
CA GLU A 79 -39.97 15.82 1.67
C GLU A 79 -39.52 17.15 1.02
N PRO A 80 -39.82 18.31 1.62
CA PRO A 80 -39.40 19.59 1.10
C PRO A 80 -37.87 19.73 0.95
N TYR A 81 -37.44 20.42 -0.10
CA TYR A 81 -36.02 20.68 -0.35
C TYR A 81 -35.41 21.61 0.69
N ALA A 82 -34.37 21.15 1.40
CA ALA A 82 -33.62 21.97 2.35
C ALA A 82 -32.43 22.71 1.70
N ASN A 83 -31.41 21.98 1.23
CA ASN A 83 -30.26 22.52 0.51
C ASN A 83 -29.46 21.42 -0.22
N SER A 84 -28.47 21.82 -1.02
CA SER A 84 -27.75 20.90 -1.94
C SER A 84 -26.78 19.89 -1.29
N GLN A 85 -26.43 20.08 -0.01
CA GLN A 85 -25.50 19.22 0.73
C GLN A 85 -26.22 18.29 1.70
N THR A 86 -27.43 18.65 2.13
CA THR A 86 -28.28 17.79 2.96
C THR A 86 -28.75 16.58 2.16
N PRO A 87 -28.63 15.35 2.72
CA PRO A 87 -29.28 14.17 2.16
C PRO A 87 -30.78 14.40 2.06
N TRP A 88 -31.37 14.16 0.88
CA TRP A 88 -32.76 14.48 0.61
C TRP A 88 -33.55 13.21 0.34
N ARG A 89 -34.56 12.91 1.15
CA ARG A 89 -35.32 11.66 1.06
C ARG A 89 -36.16 11.62 -0.22
N CYS A 90 -35.86 10.65 -1.08
CA CYS A 90 -36.50 10.46 -2.37
C CYS A 90 -36.88 8.99 -2.60
N ARG A 91 -37.95 8.74 -3.34
CA ARG A 91 -38.36 7.43 -3.85
C ARG A 91 -37.89 7.24 -5.28
N CYS A 92 -37.22 6.12 -5.55
CA CYS A 92 -36.86 5.76 -6.92
C CYS A 92 -38.10 5.34 -7.72
N THR A 93 -38.40 6.01 -8.83
CA THR A 93 -39.56 5.67 -9.68
C THR A 93 -39.39 4.32 -10.37
N ALA A 94 -38.15 3.87 -10.60
CA ALA A 94 -37.87 2.60 -11.28
C ALA A 94 -37.98 1.35 -10.38
N CYS A 95 -37.80 1.48 -9.06
CA CYS A 95 -37.81 0.32 -8.15
C CYS A 95 -38.57 0.51 -6.84
N GLY A 96 -39.19 1.67 -6.63
CA GLY A 96 -39.97 2.02 -5.44
C GLY A 96 -39.15 2.23 -4.15
N LYS A 97 -37.85 1.91 -4.13
CA LYS A 97 -37.02 2.05 -2.93
C LYS A 97 -36.76 3.51 -2.59
N GLU A 98 -36.88 3.82 -1.31
CA GLU A 98 -36.52 5.12 -0.74
C GLU A 98 -35.01 5.19 -0.45
N GLY A 99 -34.45 6.39 -0.58
CA GLY A 99 -33.06 6.67 -0.26
C GLY A 99 -32.85 8.17 -0.05
N THR A 100 -31.64 8.56 0.36
CA THR A 100 -31.32 9.96 0.74
C THR A 100 -30.17 10.53 -0.11
N PRO A 101 -30.32 10.65 -1.44
CA PRO A 101 -29.30 11.24 -2.30
C PRO A 101 -29.03 12.71 -1.97
N ARG A 102 -27.83 13.19 -2.29
CA ARG A 102 -27.49 14.62 -2.25
C ARG A 102 -27.68 15.22 -3.64
N LEU A 103 -28.29 16.40 -3.74
CA LEU A 103 -28.51 17.07 -5.02
C LEU A 103 -27.20 17.38 -5.76
N SER A 104 -26.12 17.69 -5.03
CA SER A 104 -24.78 17.91 -5.61
C SER A 104 -24.25 16.67 -6.36
N ALA A 105 -24.51 15.46 -5.83
CA ALA A 105 -24.11 14.22 -6.47
C ALA A 105 -24.97 13.94 -7.73
N ILE A 106 -26.27 14.20 -7.66
CA ILE A 106 -27.19 14.04 -8.80
C ILE A 106 -26.82 14.97 -9.95
N ARG A 107 -26.49 16.23 -9.67
CA ARG A 107 -26.03 17.18 -10.70
C ARG A 107 -24.75 16.74 -11.41
N ASN A 108 -23.84 16.09 -10.70
CA ASN A 108 -22.65 15.51 -11.33
C ASN A 108 -23.02 14.33 -12.24
N LEU A 109 -23.94 13.46 -11.81
CA LEU A 109 -24.44 12.35 -12.65
C LEU A 109 -25.13 12.85 -13.93
N ILE A 110 -25.93 13.92 -13.84
CA ILE A 110 -26.56 14.56 -15.00
C ILE A 110 -25.50 15.09 -15.97
N LYS A 111 -24.46 15.77 -15.47
CA LYS A 111 -23.33 16.27 -16.29
C LYS A 111 -22.56 15.15 -16.98
N GLU A 112 -22.41 14.01 -16.31
CA GLU A 112 -21.71 12.83 -16.83
C GLU A 112 -22.57 11.99 -17.80
N GLY A 113 -23.83 12.40 -18.05
CA GLY A 113 -24.76 11.66 -18.92
C GLY A 113 -25.17 10.29 -18.35
N ALA A 114 -25.08 10.12 -17.03
CA ALA A 114 -25.34 8.84 -16.38
C ALA A 114 -26.85 8.61 -16.16
N ALA A 115 -27.31 7.42 -16.56
CA ALA A 115 -28.73 7.03 -16.62
C ALA A 115 -29.50 7.08 -15.28
N ALA A 116 -30.82 7.27 -15.46
CA ALA A 116 -31.86 7.38 -14.46
C ALA A 116 -31.91 6.27 -13.39
N GLY A 117 -32.35 6.67 -12.20
CA GLY A 117 -32.70 5.83 -11.05
C GLY A 117 -31.80 6.04 -9.84
N CYS A 118 -32.15 5.38 -8.74
CA CYS A 118 -31.32 5.37 -7.53
C CYS A 118 -29.96 4.69 -7.75
N ALA A 119 -29.03 4.89 -6.80
CA ALA A 119 -27.68 4.33 -6.86
C ALA A 119 -27.65 2.80 -7.11
N ALA A 120 -28.63 2.05 -6.59
CA ALA A 120 -28.73 0.61 -6.81
C ALA A 120 -29.15 0.26 -8.26
N CYS A 121 -30.11 0.99 -8.83
CA CYS A 121 -30.55 0.81 -10.22
C CYS A 121 -29.43 1.20 -11.20
N ASN A 122 -28.76 2.33 -10.95
CA ASN A 122 -27.64 2.76 -11.76
C ASN A 122 -26.49 1.74 -11.71
N ARG A 123 -26.16 1.18 -10.53
CA ARG A 123 -25.17 0.10 -10.40
C ARG A 123 -25.54 -1.14 -11.23
N LYS A 124 -26.81 -1.55 -11.23
CA LYS A 124 -27.30 -2.69 -12.04
C LYS A 124 -27.16 -2.39 -13.54
N ALA A 125 -27.65 -1.23 -14.00
CA ALA A 125 -27.57 -0.82 -15.40
C ALA A 125 -26.12 -0.69 -15.89
N ARG A 126 -25.22 -0.13 -15.06
CA ARG A 126 -23.78 -0.08 -15.35
C ARG A 126 -23.19 -1.49 -15.46
N GLY A 127 -23.55 -2.40 -14.55
CA GLY A 127 -23.13 -3.79 -14.60
C GLY A 127 -23.58 -4.51 -15.87
N GLN A 128 -24.81 -4.26 -16.33
CA GLN A 128 -25.34 -4.81 -17.58
C GLN A 128 -24.56 -4.29 -18.80
N ARG A 129 -24.41 -2.98 -18.96
CA ARG A 129 -23.60 -2.38 -20.05
C ARG A 129 -22.17 -2.90 -20.06
N GLN A 130 -21.58 -3.11 -18.88
CA GLN A 130 -20.25 -3.68 -18.77
C GLN A 130 -20.20 -5.14 -19.23
N ARG A 131 -21.23 -5.96 -18.93
CA ARG A 131 -21.32 -7.35 -19.42
C ARG A 131 -21.49 -7.40 -20.93
N GLU A 132 -22.36 -6.57 -21.50
CA GLU A 132 -22.57 -6.45 -22.95
C GLU A 132 -21.29 -6.00 -23.67
N GLY A 133 -20.62 -4.96 -23.14
CA GLY A 133 -19.33 -4.49 -23.67
C GLY A 133 -18.22 -5.55 -23.56
N ASN A 134 -18.21 -6.35 -22.50
CA ASN A 134 -17.27 -7.47 -22.36
C ASN A 134 -17.59 -8.61 -23.33
N ALA A 135 -18.86 -8.90 -23.60
CA ALA A 135 -19.30 -9.88 -24.57
C ALA A 135 -18.85 -9.51 -25.98
N ALA A 136 -19.08 -8.26 -26.40
CA ALA A 136 -18.63 -7.75 -27.69
C ALA A 136 -17.10 -7.86 -27.87
N LYS A 137 -16.33 -7.47 -26.85
CA LYS A 137 -14.86 -7.59 -26.86
C LYS A 137 -14.40 -9.05 -26.95
N ALA A 138 -15.05 -9.95 -26.21
CA ALA A 138 -14.73 -11.37 -26.26
C ALA A 138 -15.02 -11.97 -27.64
N GLN A 139 -16.15 -11.62 -28.27
CA GLN A 139 -16.50 -12.07 -29.62
C GLN A 139 -15.47 -11.59 -30.66
N ALA A 140 -15.08 -10.31 -30.61
CA ALA A 140 -14.08 -9.76 -31.51
C ALA A 140 -12.71 -10.47 -31.36
N MET A 141 -12.28 -10.70 -30.12
CA MET A 141 -11.03 -11.41 -29.83
C MET A 141 -11.07 -12.87 -30.32
N MET A 142 -12.17 -13.58 -30.12
CA MET A 142 -12.32 -14.96 -30.61
C MET A 142 -12.26 -15.02 -32.13
N ARG A 143 -13.01 -14.15 -32.83
CA ARG A 143 -12.99 -14.08 -34.30
C ARG A 143 -11.61 -13.76 -34.86
N ALA A 144 -10.90 -12.82 -34.24
CA ALA A 144 -9.52 -12.48 -34.62
C ALA A 144 -8.55 -13.66 -34.45
N ALA A 145 -8.84 -14.56 -33.50
CA ALA A 145 -8.08 -15.79 -33.28
C ALA A 145 -8.57 -16.98 -34.12
N GLY A 146 -9.49 -16.77 -35.08
CA GLY A 146 -10.02 -17.83 -35.93
C GLY A 146 -11.12 -18.67 -35.29
N TYR A 147 -11.81 -18.15 -34.27
CA TYR A 147 -12.95 -18.82 -33.65
C TYR A 147 -14.21 -18.01 -33.85
N GLU A 148 -15.16 -18.57 -34.58
CA GLU A 148 -16.48 -17.98 -34.79
C GLU A 148 -17.45 -18.45 -33.71
N PRO A 149 -17.92 -17.56 -32.79
CA PRO A 149 -18.83 -17.98 -31.74
C PRO A 149 -20.20 -18.39 -32.28
N LEU A 150 -20.71 -19.54 -31.83
CA LEU A 150 -22.01 -20.09 -32.24
C LEU A 150 -23.11 -19.82 -31.20
N GLU A 151 -22.72 -19.49 -29.97
CA GLU A 151 -23.64 -19.23 -28.86
C GLU A 151 -23.32 -17.89 -28.16
N PRO A 152 -24.24 -17.31 -27.37
CA PRO A 152 -23.98 -16.09 -26.61
C PRO A 152 -22.83 -16.25 -25.61
N TYR A 153 -22.06 -15.17 -25.43
CA TYR A 153 -20.94 -15.15 -24.48
C TYR A 153 -21.44 -15.12 -23.03
N LEU A 154 -21.02 -16.10 -22.23
CA LEU A 154 -21.32 -16.15 -20.80
C LEU A 154 -20.22 -15.51 -19.95
N SER A 155 -18.99 -16.04 -20.03
CA SER A 155 -17.85 -15.54 -19.26
C SER A 155 -16.52 -16.03 -19.84
N ALA A 156 -15.40 -15.44 -19.39
CA ALA A 156 -14.07 -15.79 -19.90
C ALA A 156 -13.58 -17.19 -19.50
N ALA A 157 -14.12 -17.76 -18.42
CA ALA A 157 -13.73 -19.06 -17.89
C ALA A 157 -14.67 -20.20 -18.33
N ALA A 158 -15.88 -19.86 -18.78
CA ALA A 158 -16.84 -20.81 -19.30
C ALA A 158 -16.38 -21.36 -20.65
N LEU A 159 -16.77 -22.61 -20.93
CA LEU A 159 -16.63 -23.18 -22.26
C LEU A 159 -17.63 -22.50 -23.20
N TRP A 160 -17.13 -22.07 -24.34
CA TRP A 160 -17.88 -21.32 -25.33
C TRP A 160 -17.85 -22.05 -26.66
N GLY A 161 -19.02 -22.44 -27.15
CA GLY A 161 -19.22 -23.11 -28.44
C GLY A 161 -18.85 -22.18 -29.59
N CYS A 162 -17.86 -22.59 -30.37
CA CYS A 162 -17.31 -21.84 -31.49
C CYS A 162 -17.02 -22.78 -32.66
N ARG A 163 -17.17 -22.31 -33.90
CA ARG A 163 -16.61 -22.96 -35.08
C ARG A 163 -15.17 -22.48 -35.27
N HIS A 164 -14.21 -23.39 -35.34
CA HIS A 164 -12.82 -23.02 -35.59
C HIS A 164 -12.60 -22.85 -37.11
N THR A 165 -12.25 -21.66 -37.56
CA THR A 165 -12.18 -21.34 -39.00
C THR A 165 -11.09 -22.11 -39.74
N ALA A 166 -10.00 -22.49 -39.07
CA ALA A 166 -8.91 -23.19 -39.71
C ALA A 166 -9.19 -24.68 -39.99
N CYS A 167 -10.02 -25.34 -39.19
CA CYS A 167 -10.37 -26.76 -39.40
C CYS A 167 -11.86 -27.01 -39.66
N GLY A 168 -12.72 -25.99 -39.58
CA GLY A 168 -14.17 -26.08 -39.79
C GLY A 168 -14.97 -26.67 -38.63
N GLU A 169 -14.30 -27.28 -37.66
CA GLU A 169 -14.93 -28.03 -36.57
C GLU A 169 -15.59 -27.16 -35.50
N GLU A 170 -16.72 -27.64 -34.99
CA GLU A 170 -17.42 -27.04 -33.86
C GLU A 170 -16.78 -27.52 -32.55
N VAL A 171 -16.20 -26.59 -31.81
CA VAL A 171 -15.40 -26.86 -30.62
C VAL A 171 -15.88 -26.01 -29.45
N ARG A 172 -15.70 -26.52 -28.22
CA ARG A 172 -15.98 -25.75 -27.01
C ARG A 172 -14.67 -25.30 -26.37
N VAL A 173 -14.43 -24.00 -26.34
CA VAL A 173 -13.14 -23.43 -25.91
C VAL A 173 -13.35 -22.29 -24.91
N LYS A 174 -12.34 -22.00 -24.09
CA LYS A 174 -12.41 -20.87 -23.15
C LYS A 174 -11.81 -19.63 -23.80
N ALA A 175 -12.53 -18.52 -23.76
CA ALA A 175 -12.00 -17.22 -24.22
C ALA A 175 -10.71 -16.82 -23.48
N SER A 176 -10.59 -17.16 -22.19
CA SER A 176 -9.37 -16.91 -21.42
C SER A 176 -8.15 -17.67 -21.94
N SER A 177 -8.31 -18.86 -22.52
CA SER A 177 -7.22 -19.65 -23.11
C SER A 177 -6.77 -19.09 -24.45
N VAL A 178 -7.72 -18.66 -25.30
CA VAL A 178 -7.39 -17.99 -26.57
C VAL A 178 -6.63 -16.69 -26.33
N ARG A 179 -7.05 -15.92 -25.32
CA ARG A 179 -6.41 -14.64 -24.93
C ARG A 179 -4.93 -14.76 -24.59
N THR A 180 -4.45 -15.91 -24.12
CA THR A 180 -3.03 -16.12 -23.79
C THR A 180 -2.16 -16.42 -25.03
N GLY A 181 -2.71 -16.32 -26.24
CA GLY A 181 -2.02 -16.65 -27.49
C GLY A 181 -1.89 -18.16 -27.74
N TYR A 182 -2.61 -18.96 -26.95
CA TYR A 182 -2.66 -20.41 -27.08
C TYR A 182 -3.79 -20.79 -28.03
N ASP A 183 -3.57 -21.73 -28.95
CA ASP A 183 -4.62 -22.31 -29.79
C ASP A 183 -5.25 -23.53 -29.07
N PRO A 184 -6.46 -23.41 -28.50
CA PRO A 184 -7.09 -24.48 -27.77
C PRO A 184 -7.76 -25.55 -28.64
N CYS A 185 -7.79 -25.44 -29.98
CA CYS A 185 -8.56 -26.35 -30.82
C CYS A 185 -8.07 -27.81 -30.64
N PRO A 186 -8.92 -28.73 -30.16
CA PRO A 186 -8.51 -30.11 -29.89
C PRO A 186 -8.15 -30.87 -31.18
N VAL A 187 -8.84 -30.59 -32.29
CA VAL A 187 -8.62 -31.26 -33.57
C VAL A 187 -7.30 -30.82 -34.20
N CYS A 188 -7.06 -29.51 -34.31
CA CYS A 188 -5.78 -28.99 -34.77
C CYS A 188 -4.62 -29.41 -33.86
N ARG A 189 -4.84 -29.51 -32.54
CA ARG A 189 -3.82 -30.05 -31.63
C ARG A 189 -3.56 -31.52 -31.84
N ALA A 190 -4.57 -32.35 -32.02
CA ALA A 190 -4.40 -33.77 -32.30
C ALA A 190 -3.62 -33.98 -33.62
N GLU A 191 -3.95 -33.21 -34.65
CA GLU A 191 -3.28 -33.32 -35.95
C GLU A 191 -1.87 -32.71 -35.94
N GLY A 192 -1.67 -31.62 -35.20
CA GLY A 192 -0.35 -31.08 -34.90
C GLY A 192 0.50 -32.04 -34.05
N TYR A 193 -0.11 -32.76 -33.12
CA TYR A 193 0.56 -33.80 -32.32
C TYR A 193 0.99 -34.98 -33.21
N LYS A 194 0.13 -35.48 -34.09
CA LYS A 194 0.50 -36.54 -35.05
C LYS A 194 1.65 -36.12 -35.96
N ARG A 195 1.60 -34.91 -36.54
CA ARG A 195 2.70 -34.39 -37.38
C ARG A 195 4.02 -34.26 -36.61
N ARG A 196 3.98 -33.73 -35.37
CA ARG A 196 5.18 -33.64 -34.51
C ARG A 196 5.67 -35.00 -34.04
N ALA A 197 4.79 -35.96 -33.79
CA ALA A 197 5.15 -37.32 -33.42
C ALA A 197 5.79 -38.07 -34.61
N ALA A 198 5.24 -37.91 -35.82
CA ALA A 198 5.80 -38.46 -37.04
C ALA A 198 7.19 -37.87 -37.37
N ALA A 199 7.36 -36.55 -37.18
CA ALA A 199 8.65 -35.86 -37.34
C ALA A 199 9.67 -36.15 -36.23
N ARG A 200 9.23 -36.75 -35.10
CA ARG A 200 10.08 -37.14 -33.97
C ARG A 200 10.42 -38.64 -33.96
N ARG A 201 10.08 -39.39 -35.02
CA ARG A 201 10.52 -40.78 -35.14
C ARG A 201 12.05 -40.79 -35.21
N THR A 202 12.65 -41.23 -34.11
CA THR A 202 14.09 -41.48 -34.05
C THR A 202 14.41 -42.68 -34.93
N ASP A 203 15.41 -42.57 -35.78
CA ASP A 203 15.98 -43.71 -36.49
C ASP A 203 16.57 -44.70 -35.46
N PRO A 204 16.20 -46.00 -35.47
CA PRO A 204 16.80 -47.01 -34.62
C PRO A 204 18.34 -47.00 -34.61
N ALA A 205 18.98 -46.72 -35.75
CA ALA A 205 20.44 -46.68 -35.85
C ALA A 205 21.04 -45.50 -35.06
N GLU A 206 20.46 -44.31 -35.22
CA GLU A 206 20.85 -43.12 -34.45
C GLU A 206 20.60 -43.32 -32.94
N ALA A 207 19.49 -43.97 -32.59
CA ALA A 207 19.16 -44.27 -31.20
C ALA A 207 20.23 -45.15 -30.54
N SER A 208 20.68 -46.20 -31.24
CA SER A 208 21.72 -47.11 -30.74
C SER A 208 23.08 -46.42 -30.64
N ALA A 209 23.43 -45.55 -31.59
CA ALA A 209 24.68 -44.78 -31.55
C ALA A 209 24.74 -43.87 -30.31
N LEU A 210 23.65 -43.14 -30.02
CA LEU A 210 23.57 -42.26 -28.85
C LEU A 210 23.67 -43.04 -27.53
N MET A 211 23.05 -44.22 -27.44
CA MET A 211 23.16 -45.08 -26.25
C MET A 211 24.62 -45.49 -25.99
N ARG A 212 25.35 -45.89 -27.04
CA ARG A 212 26.76 -46.29 -26.93
C ARG A 212 27.66 -45.12 -26.52
N GLU A 213 27.45 -43.94 -27.10
CA GLU A 213 28.14 -42.71 -26.70
C GLU A 213 27.98 -42.40 -25.22
N HIS A 214 26.79 -42.68 -24.66
CA HIS A 214 26.47 -42.47 -23.25
C HIS A 214 26.79 -43.69 -22.36
N GLY A 215 27.58 -44.65 -22.84
CA GLY A 215 28.10 -45.75 -22.05
C GLY A 215 27.13 -46.93 -21.88
N PHE A 216 26.16 -47.09 -22.78
CA PHE A 216 25.21 -48.21 -22.80
C PHE A 216 25.27 -48.97 -24.13
N GLU A 217 25.53 -50.27 -24.07
CA GLU A 217 25.43 -51.17 -25.22
C GLU A 217 24.01 -51.77 -25.28
N PRO A 218 23.19 -51.46 -26.29
CA PRO A 218 21.87 -52.06 -26.45
C PRO A 218 21.96 -53.58 -26.70
N LEU A 219 21.14 -54.36 -26.00
CA LEU A 219 21.08 -55.82 -26.14
C LEU A 219 19.88 -56.30 -26.98
N GLU A 220 18.96 -55.39 -27.29
CA GLU A 220 17.76 -55.63 -28.09
C GLU A 220 17.51 -54.49 -29.10
N PRO A 221 16.71 -54.71 -30.15
CA PRO A 221 16.29 -53.66 -31.09
C PRO A 221 15.60 -52.49 -30.39
N TYR A 222 15.68 -51.28 -30.96
CA TYR A 222 15.12 -50.07 -30.37
C TYR A 222 13.61 -50.17 -30.11
N PRO A 223 13.16 -50.20 -28.85
CA PRO A 223 11.74 -50.42 -28.50
C PRO A 223 10.91 -49.11 -28.51
N GLY A 224 11.54 -47.97 -28.80
CA GLY A 224 10.93 -46.64 -28.78
C GLY A 224 11.40 -45.76 -27.62
N ALA A 225 11.20 -44.44 -27.77
CA ALA A 225 11.85 -43.44 -26.91
C ALA A 225 11.45 -43.47 -25.44
N SER A 226 10.24 -43.96 -25.15
CA SER A 226 9.60 -43.95 -23.82
C SER A 226 9.46 -45.34 -23.21
N VAL A 227 10.07 -46.36 -23.82
CA VAL A 227 10.13 -47.73 -23.29
C VAL A 227 11.54 -47.98 -22.76
N GLY A 228 11.65 -48.67 -21.62
CA GLY A 228 12.94 -49.02 -21.05
C GLY A 228 13.68 -49.98 -21.97
N TRP A 229 14.85 -49.57 -22.47
CA TRP A 229 15.62 -50.28 -23.47
C TRP A 229 16.67 -51.16 -22.78
N HIS A 230 16.60 -52.48 -22.94
CA HIS A 230 17.55 -53.40 -22.33
C HIS A 230 18.96 -53.18 -22.87
N CYS A 231 19.85 -52.73 -21.99
CA CYS A 231 21.23 -52.38 -22.33
C CYS A 231 22.21 -52.91 -21.28
N ARG A 232 23.45 -53.14 -21.69
CA ARG A 232 24.61 -53.39 -20.81
C ARG A 232 25.38 -52.10 -20.60
N CYS A 233 25.67 -51.72 -19.36
CA CYS A 233 26.55 -50.58 -19.09
C CYS A 233 27.99 -50.92 -19.47
N ILE A 234 28.62 -50.10 -20.29
CA ILE A 234 30.00 -50.29 -20.76
C ILE A 234 31.00 -50.12 -19.61
N THR A 235 30.73 -49.23 -18.64
CA THR A 235 31.64 -48.97 -17.50
C THR A 235 31.64 -50.08 -16.46
N CYS A 236 30.46 -50.56 -16.02
CA CYS A 236 30.36 -51.53 -14.92
C CYS A 236 29.92 -52.93 -15.34
N GLY A 237 29.64 -53.16 -16.64
CA GLY A 237 29.22 -54.44 -17.19
C GLY A 237 27.81 -54.90 -16.81
N LYS A 238 27.12 -54.22 -15.90
CA LYS A 238 25.78 -54.61 -15.44
C LYS A 238 24.69 -54.24 -16.43
N GLU A 239 23.69 -55.10 -16.56
CA GLU A 239 22.52 -54.87 -17.40
C GLU A 239 21.52 -53.94 -16.71
N SER A 240 20.91 -53.05 -17.47
CA SER A 240 19.86 -52.14 -17.00
C SER A 240 18.87 -51.82 -18.12
N LYS A 241 17.78 -51.11 -17.80
CA LYS A 241 16.72 -50.73 -18.75
C LYS A 241 16.58 -49.20 -18.87
N PRO A 242 17.62 -48.47 -19.32
CA PRO A 242 17.55 -47.03 -19.50
C PRO A 242 16.47 -46.60 -20.49
N LEU A 243 15.89 -45.42 -20.28
CA LEU A 243 14.98 -44.79 -21.26
C LEU A 243 15.78 -44.00 -22.28
N TYR A 244 15.62 -44.26 -23.59
CA TYR A 244 16.30 -43.48 -24.64
C TYR A 244 16.02 -41.98 -24.50
N SER A 245 14.76 -41.58 -24.24
CA SER A 245 14.42 -40.17 -24.00
C SER A 245 15.09 -39.59 -22.75
N GLY A 246 15.35 -40.42 -21.75
CA GLY A 246 16.10 -40.07 -20.55
C GLY A 246 17.57 -39.85 -20.85
N VAL A 247 18.21 -40.78 -21.58
CA VAL A 247 19.62 -40.70 -22.00
C VAL A 247 19.88 -39.53 -22.96
N ARG A 248 18.95 -39.28 -23.88
CA ARG A 248 18.97 -38.09 -24.76
C ARG A 248 18.82 -36.78 -23.99
N GLY A 249 18.13 -36.79 -22.85
CA GLY A 249 18.07 -35.67 -21.92
C GLY A 249 19.35 -35.61 -21.08
N ARG A 250 19.84 -34.41 -20.75
CA ARG A 250 21.02 -34.30 -19.88
C ARG A 250 20.70 -34.91 -18.50
N GLY A 251 21.43 -35.97 -18.10
CA GLY A 251 21.46 -36.45 -16.71
C GLY A 251 21.08 -37.93 -16.45
N TYR A 252 20.91 -38.77 -17.46
CA TYR A 252 20.62 -40.20 -17.25
C TYR A 252 21.88 -41.06 -17.44
N GLY A 253 22.35 -41.69 -16.36
CA GLY A 253 23.50 -42.60 -16.34
C GLY A 253 23.13 -43.97 -15.78
N CYS A 254 24.08 -44.91 -15.82
CA CYS A 254 23.85 -46.25 -15.29
C CYS A 254 23.55 -46.16 -13.79
N GLY A 255 22.38 -46.67 -13.36
CA GLY A 255 21.96 -46.59 -11.96
C GLY A 255 22.91 -47.31 -11.00
N HIS A 256 23.66 -48.31 -11.46
CA HIS A 256 24.70 -48.95 -10.67
C HIS A 256 25.94 -48.06 -10.47
N CYS A 257 26.33 -47.28 -11.48
CA CYS A 257 27.45 -46.34 -11.37
C CYS A 257 27.05 -45.09 -10.59
N ALA A 258 25.79 -44.66 -10.70
CA ALA A 258 25.24 -43.50 -10.01
C ALA A 258 24.72 -43.79 -8.58
N GLY A 259 24.81 -45.04 -8.11
CA GLY A 259 24.33 -45.44 -6.78
C GLY A 259 22.81 -45.43 -6.59
N SER A 260 22.04 -45.39 -7.68
CA SER A 260 20.57 -45.39 -7.70
C SER A 260 19.95 -46.76 -7.99
N ALA A 261 20.77 -47.80 -8.15
CA ALA A 261 20.33 -49.19 -8.25
C ALA A 261 19.63 -49.67 -6.97
N PRO A 262 18.76 -50.71 -7.05
CA PRO A 262 18.19 -51.37 -5.88
C PRO A 262 19.30 -51.75 -4.89
N LEU A 263 19.12 -51.34 -3.63
CA LEU A 263 20.11 -51.60 -2.59
C LEU A 263 20.17 -53.09 -2.27
N ASP A 264 21.38 -53.61 -2.12
CA ASP A 264 21.61 -54.97 -1.63
C ASP A 264 21.06 -55.12 -0.19
N PRO A 265 20.13 -56.07 0.06
CA PRO A 265 19.61 -56.35 1.39
C PRO A 265 20.69 -56.52 2.47
N ALA A 266 21.81 -57.16 2.15
CA ALA A 266 22.89 -57.41 3.11
C ALA A 266 23.56 -56.09 3.57
N VAL A 267 23.79 -55.18 2.63
CA VAL A 267 24.34 -53.84 2.91
C VAL A 267 23.37 -53.02 3.74
N CYS A 268 22.07 -53.07 3.44
CA CYS A 268 21.03 -52.40 4.23
C CYS A 268 20.98 -52.88 5.69
N VAL A 269 21.15 -54.19 5.92
CA VAL A 269 21.19 -54.77 7.27
C VAL A 269 22.42 -54.26 8.02
N ALA A 270 23.58 -54.26 7.38
CA ALA A 270 24.81 -53.77 7.98
C ALA A 270 24.70 -52.27 8.36
N GLU A 271 24.15 -51.43 7.47
CA GLU A 271 23.90 -50.01 7.75
C GLU A 271 22.94 -49.81 8.93
N MET A 272 21.87 -50.61 8.99
CA MET A 272 20.88 -50.50 10.06
C MET A 272 21.50 -50.82 11.44
N ARG A 273 22.30 -51.89 11.49
CA ARG A 273 23.06 -52.29 12.69
C ARG A 273 24.10 -51.25 13.08
N ALA A 274 24.83 -50.68 12.12
CA ALA A 274 25.79 -49.61 12.37
C ALA A 274 25.15 -48.35 12.96
N ALA A 275 23.89 -48.09 12.61
CA ALA A 275 23.09 -47.02 13.21
C ALA A 275 22.49 -47.38 14.59
N GLY A 276 22.81 -48.57 15.13
CA GLY A 276 22.36 -49.05 16.43
C GLY A 276 20.98 -49.72 16.43
N PHE A 277 20.39 -49.98 15.26
CA PHE A 277 19.10 -50.65 15.15
C PHE A 277 19.28 -52.09 14.70
N GLU A 278 18.73 -53.05 15.44
CA GLU A 278 18.76 -54.47 15.08
C GLU A 278 17.51 -54.83 14.25
N PRO A 279 17.63 -55.18 12.96
CA PRO A 279 16.49 -55.63 12.17
C PRO A 279 15.88 -56.92 12.74
N LEU A 280 14.56 -56.96 12.88
CA LEU A 280 13.82 -58.15 13.35
C LEU A 280 13.17 -58.94 12.20
N GLU A 281 13.23 -58.41 10.98
CA GLU A 281 12.70 -59.02 9.76
C GLU A 281 13.66 -58.79 8.56
N PRO A 282 13.54 -59.54 7.46
CA PRO A 282 14.32 -59.30 6.23
C PRO A 282 14.06 -57.90 5.63
N TYR A 283 15.05 -57.35 4.92
CA TYR A 283 14.93 -55.99 4.34
C TYR A 283 13.73 -55.89 3.39
N PRO A 284 12.70 -55.06 3.70
CA PRO A 284 11.43 -55.09 2.98
C PRO A 284 11.43 -54.21 1.71
N GLY A 285 12.51 -53.47 1.46
CA GLY A 285 12.65 -52.47 0.38
C GLY A 285 12.86 -51.05 0.93
N SER A 286 13.30 -50.14 0.05
CA SER A 286 13.73 -48.78 0.44
C SER A 286 12.59 -47.82 0.79
N ASP A 287 11.38 -48.12 0.32
CA ASP A 287 10.16 -47.34 0.51
C ASP A 287 9.27 -47.87 1.66
N LYS A 288 9.51 -49.10 2.12
CA LYS A 288 8.75 -49.74 3.20
C LYS A 288 9.32 -49.41 4.59
N ARG A 289 8.48 -49.57 5.61
CA ARG A 289 8.93 -49.47 7.01
C ARG A 289 9.47 -50.84 7.43
N TRP A 290 10.63 -50.84 8.05
CA TRP A 290 11.37 -52.02 8.47
C TRP A 290 11.27 -52.16 9.99
N LEU A 291 10.81 -53.31 10.46
CA LEU A 291 10.75 -53.64 11.88
C LEU A 291 12.16 -53.87 12.45
N CYS A 292 12.55 -53.01 13.41
CA CYS A 292 13.84 -53.10 14.09
C CYS A 292 13.70 -52.90 15.61
N ARG A 293 14.66 -53.39 16.37
CA ARG A 293 14.86 -53.07 17.80
C ARG A 293 15.90 -51.97 17.95
N CYS A 294 15.57 -50.89 18.65
CA CYS A 294 16.48 -49.76 18.87
C CYS A 294 17.39 -49.97 20.11
N PRO A 295 18.43 -49.13 20.31
CA PRO A 295 19.32 -49.25 21.47
C PRO A 295 18.60 -49.12 22.82
N GLY A 296 17.48 -48.40 22.87
CA GLY A 296 16.63 -48.27 24.06
C GLY A 296 15.75 -49.51 24.37
N GLY A 297 15.85 -50.55 23.55
CA GLY A 297 15.09 -51.81 23.68
C GLY A 297 13.69 -51.78 23.04
N HIS A 298 13.29 -50.66 22.41
CA HIS A 298 11.97 -50.55 21.77
C HIS A 298 11.95 -51.22 20.40
N GLU A 299 10.88 -51.96 20.10
CA GLU A 299 10.57 -52.47 18.76
C GLU A 299 9.83 -51.38 17.97
N VAL A 300 10.38 -51.00 16.82
CA VAL A 300 9.94 -49.84 16.04
C VAL A 300 10.03 -50.11 14.54
N HIS A 301 9.03 -49.63 13.82
CA HIS A 301 9.01 -49.65 12.35
C HIS A 301 9.56 -48.34 11.79
N LEU A 302 10.67 -48.41 11.07
CA LEU A 302 11.39 -47.23 10.56
C LEU A 302 11.90 -47.44 9.14
N ARG A 303 12.15 -46.35 8.41
CA ARG A 303 12.71 -46.42 7.05
C ARG A 303 14.23 -46.26 7.12
N LEU A 304 14.98 -47.04 6.35
CA LEU A 304 16.44 -46.89 6.25
C LEU A 304 16.85 -45.47 5.82
N THR A 305 16.11 -44.88 4.87
CA THR A 305 16.29 -43.47 4.46
C THR A 305 16.06 -42.49 5.62
N GLY A 306 15.11 -42.78 6.52
CA GLY A 306 14.87 -42.00 7.72
C GLY A 306 16.08 -42.00 8.65
N VAL A 307 16.66 -43.16 8.89
CA VAL A 307 17.88 -43.33 9.72
C VAL A 307 19.05 -42.57 9.12
N ARG A 308 19.27 -42.68 7.81
CA ARG A 308 20.31 -41.92 7.08
C ARG A 308 20.16 -40.40 7.27
N THR A 309 18.93 -39.91 7.38
CA THR A 309 18.64 -38.48 7.64
C THR A 309 18.63 -38.10 9.12
N GLY A 310 19.05 -38.99 10.02
CA GLY A 310 19.12 -38.74 11.46
C GLY A 310 17.79 -38.90 12.20
N LYS A 311 16.75 -39.47 11.57
CA LYS A 311 15.49 -39.79 12.27
C LYS A 311 15.65 -41.11 13.03
N GLY A 312 15.60 -41.03 14.36
CA GLY A 312 15.77 -42.19 15.25
C GLY A 312 14.45 -42.80 15.74
N CYS A 313 14.57 -43.63 16.79
CA CYS A 313 13.42 -44.22 17.47
C CYS A 313 12.52 -43.13 18.08
N ARG A 314 11.23 -43.15 17.75
CA ARG A 314 10.24 -42.19 18.27
C ARG A 314 10.11 -42.22 19.80
N MET A 315 10.31 -43.37 20.42
CA MET A 315 10.29 -43.54 21.88
C MET A 315 11.54 -42.94 22.55
N CYS A 316 12.63 -42.79 21.81
CA CYS A 316 13.88 -42.19 22.28
C CYS A 316 14.01 -40.72 21.87
N ALA A 317 13.10 -40.19 21.04
CA ALA A 317 13.18 -38.83 20.54
C ALA A 317 12.99 -37.82 21.68
N THR A 318 13.86 -36.80 21.74
CA THR A 318 13.79 -35.71 22.72
C THR A 318 12.88 -34.56 22.28
N TYR A 319 12.26 -34.69 21.10
CA TYR A 319 11.34 -33.72 20.50
C TYR A 319 9.99 -34.38 20.20
N GLY A 320 8.89 -33.65 20.38
CA GLY A 320 7.53 -34.16 20.17
C GLY A 320 6.78 -34.42 21.48
N ILE A 321 5.74 -35.25 21.42
CA ILE A 321 5.03 -35.71 22.62
C ILE A 321 5.93 -36.71 23.36
N ASP A 322 6.05 -36.56 24.67
CA ASP A 322 6.71 -37.56 25.50
C ASP A 322 5.85 -38.84 25.50
N LEU A 323 6.31 -39.85 24.78
CA LEU A 323 5.59 -41.12 24.67
C LEU A 323 5.68 -41.96 25.96
N ALA A 324 6.61 -41.65 26.86
CA ALA A 324 6.69 -42.29 28.17
C ALA A 324 5.77 -41.61 29.20
N GLY A 325 5.53 -40.30 29.06
CA GLY A 325 4.69 -39.51 29.97
C GLY A 325 3.18 -39.52 29.63
N PRO A 326 2.32 -38.99 30.53
CA PRO A 326 0.87 -38.96 30.33
C PRO A 326 0.45 -38.15 29.10
N ALA A 327 -0.49 -38.71 28.34
CA ALA A 327 -1.01 -38.12 27.11
C ALA A 327 -2.51 -38.32 26.98
N LYS A 328 -3.14 -37.64 26.02
CA LYS A 328 -4.53 -37.82 25.68
C LYS A 328 -4.73 -37.99 24.18
N VAL A 329 -5.66 -38.87 23.83
CA VAL A 329 -6.25 -38.94 22.49
C VAL A 329 -7.42 -37.97 22.45
N TYR A 330 -7.57 -37.22 21.38
CA TYR A 330 -8.70 -36.30 21.19
C TYR A 330 -9.27 -36.37 19.79
N VAL A 331 -10.56 -36.07 19.69
CA VAL A 331 -11.25 -35.82 18.42
C VAL A 331 -11.69 -34.37 18.41
N ILE A 332 -11.37 -33.65 17.33
CA ILE A 332 -11.70 -32.25 17.11
C ILE A 332 -12.43 -32.07 15.78
N THR A 333 -13.28 -31.06 15.69
CA THR A 333 -14.07 -30.73 14.50
C THR A 333 -13.80 -29.30 14.03
N HIS A 334 -13.99 -29.03 12.76
CA HIS A 334 -13.90 -27.68 12.20
C HIS A 334 -15.15 -27.39 11.38
N ARG A 335 -15.93 -26.38 11.79
CA ARG A 335 -17.23 -26.06 11.17
C ARG A 335 -17.10 -25.60 9.73
N GLU A 336 -16.21 -24.64 9.46
CA GLU A 336 -16.10 -24.07 8.09
C GLU A 336 -15.53 -25.08 7.09
N TRP A 337 -14.48 -25.81 7.47
CA TRP A 337 -13.87 -26.84 6.63
C TRP A 337 -14.66 -28.14 6.60
N LYS A 338 -15.72 -28.27 7.41
CA LYS A 338 -16.47 -29.51 7.60
C LYS A 338 -15.55 -30.72 7.77
N ALA A 339 -14.61 -30.60 8.71
CA ALA A 339 -13.57 -31.59 8.90
C ALA A 339 -13.60 -32.17 10.32
N VAL A 340 -13.33 -33.47 10.43
CA VAL A 340 -13.10 -34.19 11.68
C VAL A 340 -11.64 -34.62 11.71
N LYS A 341 -11.01 -34.56 12.88
CA LYS A 341 -9.62 -34.93 13.06
C LYS A 341 -9.41 -35.63 14.41
N VAL A 342 -8.75 -36.78 14.37
CA VAL A 342 -8.21 -37.46 15.56
C VAL A 342 -6.74 -37.05 15.75
N GLY A 343 -6.29 -36.98 17.00
CA GLY A 343 -4.88 -36.71 17.31
C GLY A 343 -4.51 -36.98 18.76
N ILE A 344 -3.21 -37.03 19.05
CA ILE A 344 -2.68 -37.08 20.42
C ILE A 344 -2.04 -35.77 20.90
N GLY A 345 -2.04 -35.55 22.21
CA GLY A 345 -1.42 -34.40 22.87
C GLY A 345 -1.05 -34.68 24.33
N ALA A 346 -0.14 -33.89 24.90
CA ALA A 346 0.22 -34.01 26.31
C ALA A 346 -0.95 -33.63 27.24
N CYS A 347 -1.03 -34.26 28.43
CA CYS A 347 -2.08 -33.97 29.42
C CYS A 347 -1.92 -32.60 30.11
N THR A 348 -0.72 -32.02 30.13
CA THR A 348 -0.43 -30.75 30.82
C THR A 348 0.37 -29.77 29.94
N GLY A 349 0.09 -28.47 30.09
CA GLY A 349 0.86 -27.38 29.45
C GLY A 349 0.03 -26.31 28.72
N TYR A 350 0.43 -25.02 28.90
CA TYR A 350 -0.14 -23.84 28.21
C TYR A 350 0.11 -23.84 26.68
N THR A 351 0.98 -24.73 26.20
CA THR A 351 1.32 -25.00 24.80
C THR A 351 0.71 -26.32 24.28
N SER A 352 -0.39 -26.80 24.88
CA SER A 352 -1.04 -28.03 24.41
C SER A 352 -1.49 -27.91 22.95
N ARG A 353 -1.32 -29.01 22.19
CA ARG A 353 -1.68 -29.08 20.76
C ARG A 353 -3.13 -28.68 20.50
N LEU A 354 -4.02 -28.97 21.46
CA LEU A 354 -5.42 -28.54 21.47
C LEU A 354 -5.60 -27.02 21.49
N LEU A 355 -4.82 -26.27 22.27
CA LEU A 355 -4.88 -24.79 22.28
C LEU A 355 -4.44 -24.20 20.93
N GLN A 356 -3.46 -24.83 20.26
CA GLN A 356 -3.06 -24.43 18.91
C GLN A 356 -4.17 -24.71 17.88
N HIS A 357 -4.82 -25.87 17.97
CA HIS A 357 -5.96 -26.22 17.11
C HIS A 357 -7.15 -25.27 17.36
N LYS A 358 -7.47 -24.95 18.61
CA LYS A 358 -8.53 -23.99 18.97
C LYS A 358 -8.33 -22.62 18.34
N ARG A 359 -7.10 -22.08 18.36
CA ARG A 359 -6.77 -20.81 17.67
C ARG A 359 -6.96 -20.84 16.16
N ARG A 360 -7.05 -22.03 15.57
CA ARG A 360 -7.25 -22.25 14.12
C ARG A 360 -8.67 -22.72 13.80
N GLY A 361 -9.64 -22.42 14.66
CA GLY A 361 -11.06 -22.72 14.41
C GLY A 361 -11.47 -24.17 14.67
N TRP A 362 -10.61 -24.98 15.28
CA TRP A 362 -10.98 -26.35 15.68
C TRP A 362 -11.65 -26.36 17.05
N GLU A 363 -12.75 -27.08 17.15
CA GLU A 363 -13.51 -27.29 18.38
C GLU A 363 -13.23 -28.70 18.90
N LEU A 364 -12.98 -28.82 20.21
CA LEU A 364 -12.81 -30.12 20.84
C LEU A 364 -14.18 -30.81 20.91
N TYR A 365 -14.28 -32.04 20.38
CA TYR A 365 -15.44 -32.89 20.56
C TYR A 365 -15.31 -33.69 21.85
N HIS A 366 -14.30 -34.57 21.93
CA HIS A 366 -13.96 -35.33 23.13
C HIS A 366 -12.46 -35.60 23.24
N ALA A 367 -12.00 -35.89 24.45
CA ALA A 367 -10.64 -36.33 24.75
C ALA A 367 -10.63 -37.37 25.87
N ARG A 368 -9.67 -38.29 25.80
CA ARG A 368 -9.46 -39.36 26.79
C ARG A 368 -8.00 -39.43 27.16
N ASP A 369 -7.73 -39.54 28.46
CA ASP A 369 -6.39 -39.52 29.02
C ASP A 369 -5.86 -40.95 29.13
N PHE A 370 -4.55 -41.08 28.91
CA PHE A 370 -3.79 -42.32 28.95
C PHE A 370 -2.57 -42.13 29.86
N PRO A 371 -2.17 -43.16 30.62
CA PRO A 371 -0.99 -43.11 31.47
C PRO A 371 0.30 -42.83 30.69
N THR A 372 0.38 -43.26 29.43
CA THR A 372 1.53 -43.04 28.55
C THR A 372 1.12 -42.55 27.17
N GLY A 373 1.98 -41.72 26.56
CA GLY A 373 1.84 -41.28 25.18
C GLY A 373 1.96 -42.41 24.16
N ALA A 374 2.66 -43.50 24.48
CA ALA A 374 2.69 -44.71 23.67
C ALA A 374 1.29 -45.33 23.54
N ALA A 375 0.57 -45.51 24.65
CA ALA A 375 -0.79 -46.05 24.62
C ALA A 375 -1.75 -45.14 23.85
N ALA A 376 -1.67 -43.82 24.05
CA ALA A 376 -2.44 -42.87 23.27
C ALA A 376 -2.12 -42.94 21.76
N TYR A 377 -0.84 -43.09 21.41
CA TYR A 377 -0.40 -43.20 20.02
C TYR A 377 -0.91 -44.47 19.35
N ASP A 378 -0.84 -45.62 20.03
CA ASP A 378 -1.28 -46.89 19.45
C ASP A 378 -2.78 -46.86 19.14
N VAL A 379 -3.58 -46.28 20.04
CA VAL A 379 -5.01 -46.01 19.80
C VAL A 379 -5.20 -45.07 18.60
N GLU A 380 -4.46 -43.96 18.51
CA GLU A 380 -4.55 -43.03 17.37
C GLU A 380 -4.21 -43.71 16.04
N GLN A 381 -3.15 -44.53 15.99
CA GLN A 381 -2.77 -45.22 14.76
C GLN A 381 -3.80 -46.27 14.35
N ALA A 382 -4.32 -47.07 15.29
CA ALA A 382 -5.36 -48.05 15.01
C ALA A 382 -6.62 -47.39 14.39
N VAL A 383 -7.03 -46.25 14.95
CA VAL A 383 -8.14 -45.45 14.41
C VAL A 383 -7.79 -44.89 13.02
N LEU A 384 -6.60 -44.33 12.83
CA LEU A 384 -6.17 -43.81 11.52
C LEU A 384 -6.09 -44.89 10.45
N ASP A 385 -5.66 -46.11 10.79
CA ASP A 385 -5.56 -47.22 9.85
C ASP A 385 -6.95 -47.69 9.40
N ARG A 386 -7.94 -47.73 10.30
CA ARG A 386 -9.35 -47.96 9.94
C ARG A 386 -9.88 -46.88 9.00
N LEU A 387 -9.69 -45.61 9.36
CA LEU A 387 -10.13 -44.47 8.54
C LEU A 387 -9.48 -44.45 7.15
N ARG A 388 -8.22 -44.87 7.04
CA ARG A 388 -7.52 -45.00 5.75
C ARG A 388 -8.00 -46.20 4.95
N GLY A 389 -8.24 -47.34 5.59
CA GLY A 389 -8.80 -48.53 4.97
C GLY A 389 -10.15 -48.24 4.29
N GLU A 390 -10.98 -47.43 4.92
CA GLU A 390 -12.28 -46.97 4.41
C GLU A 390 -12.17 -45.75 3.46
N LYS A 391 -10.95 -45.29 3.15
CA LYS A 391 -10.69 -44.12 2.29
C LYS A 391 -11.41 -42.85 2.77
N LEU A 392 -11.50 -42.66 4.09
CA LEU A 392 -12.07 -41.47 4.73
C LEU A 392 -11.02 -40.37 4.99
N CYS A 393 -9.75 -40.78 5.08
CA CYS A 393 -8.59 -39.89 5.24
C CYS A 393 -7.58 -40.10 4.08
N PRO A 394 -6.87 -39.04 3.65
CA PRO A 394 -6.99 -37.64 4.08
C PRO A 394 -8.07 -36.87 3.32
N PHE A 395 -8.73 -35.92 3.98
CA PHE A 395 -9.74 -35.03 3.37
C PHE A 395 -9.20 -33.65 3.02
N LEU A 396 -8.54 -32.96 3.95
CA LEU A 396 -7.92 -31.66 3.69
C LEU A 396 -6.57 -31.82 2.99
N THR A 397 -6.16 -30.83 2.21
CA THR A 397 -4.85 -30.82 1.55
C THR A 397 -3.81 -30.03 2.33
N LYS A 398 -2.53 -30.24 2.00
CA LYS A 398 -1.41 -29.48 2.58
C LYS A 398 -1.53 -27.97 2.36
N ASP A 399 -2.15 -27.53 1.27
CA ASP A 399 -2.35 -26.10 0.96
C ASP A 399 -3.40 -25.45 1.88
N VAL A 400 -4.44 -26.20 2.25
CA VAL A 400 -5.48 -25.75 3.19
C VAL A 400 -4.95 -25.82 4.62
N MET A 401 -4.24 -26.90 4.96
CA MET A 401 -3.68 -27.13 6.30
C MET A 401 -2.23 -27.60 6.20
N PRO A 402 -1.24 -26.69 6.37
CA PRO A 402 0.18 -27.02 6.18
C PRO A 402 0.70 -28.17 7.04
N ASN A 403 0.16 -28.33 8.26
CA ASN A 403 0.56 -29.35 9.23
C ASN A 403 -0.67 -30.12 9.73
N GLY A 404 -0.63 -31.47 9.69
CA GLY A 404 -1.65 -32.34 10.28
C GLY A 404 -2.88 -32.62 9.40
N TRP A 405 -2.82 -32.28 8.10
CA TRP A 405 -3.89 -32.53 7.13
C TRP A 405 -4.12 -34.02 6.84
N SER A 406 -3.07 -34.85 6.96
CA SER A 406 -3.09 -36.28 6.67
C SER A 406 -3.98 -37.11 7.60
N GLU A 407 -4.47 -36.52 8.68
CA GLU A 407 -5.28 -37.16 9.74
C GLU A 407 -6.70 -36.57 9.76
N THR A 408 -7.14 -35.93 8.67
CA THR A 408 -8.43 -35.26 8.56
C THR A 408 -9.40 -36.08 7.72
N CYS A 409 -10.67 -36.11 8.12
CA CYS A 409 -11.77 -36.73 7.41
C CYS A 409 -12.88 -35.71 7.14
N SER A 410 -13.72 -35.96 6.14
CA SER A 410 -14.90 -35.13 5.87
C SER A 410 -15.97 -35.39 6.92
N ALA A 411 -16.46 -34.33 7.57
CA ALA A 411 -17.56 -34.40 8.52
C ALA A 411 -18.89 -34.81 7.88
N ASP A 412 -19.01 -34.70 6.54
CA ASP A 412 -20.16 -35.17 5.78
C ASP A 412 -20.11 -36.70 5.53
N ARG A 413 -18.92 -37.33 5.67
CA ARG A 413 -18.72 -38.77 5.43
C ARG A 413 -18.52 -39.59 6.71
N VAL A 414 -17.92 -38.98 7.74
CA VAL A 414 -17.74 -39.58 9.06
C VAL A 414 -17.85 -38.50 10.12
N THR A 415 -18.74 -38.71 11.07
CA THR A 415 -19.01 -37.79 12.16
C THR A 415 -17.96 -37.89 13.25
N ALA A 416 -17.84 -36.84 14.07
CA ALA A 416 -16.97 -36.87 15.23
C ALA A 416 -17.36 -37.95 16.24
N GLY A 417 -18.66 -38.27 16.33
CA GLY A 417 -19.18 -39.35 17.17
C GLY A 417 -18.72 -40.73 16.70
N GLU A 418 -18.75 -40.99 15.40
CA GLU A 418 -18.26 -42.25 14.82
C GLU A 418 -16.74 -42.41 15.02
N VAL A 419 -15.96 -41.35 14.76
CA VAL A 419 -14.51 -41.37 15.03
C VAL A 419 -14.24 -41.57 16.53
N TRP A 420 -15.03 -40.96 17.40
CA TRP A 420 -14.91 -41.15 18.85
C TRP A 420 -15.27 -42.57 19.30
N ALA A 421 -16.29 -43.19 18.69
CA ALA A 421 -16.64 -44.58 18.95
C ALA A 421 -15.49 -45.53 18.59
N MET A 422 -14.77 -45.27 17.48
CA MET A 422 -13.55 -45.99 17.15
C MET A 422 -12.46 -45.80 18.21
N VAL A 423 -12.27 -44.57 18.72
CA VAL A 423 -11.32 -44.31 19.83
C VAL A 423 -11.70 -45.12 21.07
N GLU A 424 -12.98 -45.16 21.45
CA GLU A 424 -13.47 -45.92 22.62
C GLU A 424 -13.30 -47.43 22.46
N GLU A 425 -13.52 -47.96 21.25
CA GLU A 425 -13.30 -49.37 20.93
C GLU A 425 -11.81 -49.74 21.01
N GLU A 426 -10.95 -49.00 20.33
CA GLU A 426 -9.50 -49.26 20.34
C GLU A 426 -8.89 -49.01 21.73
N SER A 427 -9.43 -48.06 22.51
CA SER A 427 -9.02 -47.83 23.91
C SER A 427 -9.30 -49.05 24.80
N ARG A 428 -10.45 -49.72 24.61
CA ARG A 428 -10.78 -50.95 25.33
C ARG A 428 -9.88 -52.11 24.90
N ARG A 429 -9.55 -52.19 23.61
CA ARG A 429 -8.64 -53.20 23.05
C ARG A 429 -7.20 -53.02 23.53
N ALA A 430 -6.73 -51.78 23.67
CA ALA A 430 -5.39 -51.43 24.11
C ALA A 430 -5.13 -51.66 25.62
N ALA A 431 -6.18 -51.80 26.44
CA ALA A 431 -6.08 -51.98 27.89
C ALA A 431 -5.33 -53.26 28.33
N GLY A 432 -5.00 -54.17 27.41
CA GLY A 432 -4.35 -55.45 27.71
C GLY A 432 -2.85 -55.59 27.41
N VAL A 433 -2.14 -54.58 26.88
CA VAL A 433 -0.79 -54.82 26.27
C VAL A 433 0.36 -53.91 26.77
N TYR A 434 0.15 -53.01 27.74
CA TYR A 434 1.23 -52.11 28.16
C TYR A 434 1.66 -52.29 29.62
N VAL A 435 2.85 -52.86 29.83
CA VAL A 435 3.54 -52.88 31.15
C VAL A 435 4.27 -51.54 31.33
N PRO A 436 3.91 -50.72 32.33
CA PRO A 436 4.64 -49.48 32.62
C PRO A 436 6.05 -49.83 33.10
N ARG A 437 7.09 -49.12 32.61
CA ARG A 437 8.39 -49.18 33.29
C ARG A 437 8.27 -48.47 34.64
N VAL A 438 8.56 -49.20 35.71
CA VAL A 438 8.89 -48.63 37.02
C VAL A 438 10.30 -48.08 36.94
N GLY A 439 10.45 -46.80 37.24
CA GLY A 439 11.71 -46.08 37.21
C GLY A 439 11.45 -44.62 36.89
N GLU A 440 11.44 -43.78 37.93
CA GLU A 440 11.49 -42.33 37.77
C GLU A 440 12.68 -41.99 36.87
N ARG A 441 12.42 -41.44 35.68
CA ARG A 441 13.46 -40.80 34.90
C ARG A 441 13.65 -39.39 35.46
N PRO A 442 14.90 -38.97 35.75
CA PRO A 442 15.16 -37.61 36.19
C PRO A 442 14.65 -36.65 35.12
N ARG A 443 13.88 -35.65 35.54
CA ARG A 443 13.49 -34.52 34.70
C ARG A 443 14.78 -33.86 34.18
N ALA A 444 15.21 -34.25 32.99
CA ALA A 444 16.26 -33.54 32.28
C ALA A 444 15.70 -32.20 31.79
N ALA A 445 15.63 -31.23 32.70
CA ALA A 445 15.82 -29.86 32.32
C ALA A 445 17.23 -29.79 31.73
N VAL A 446 17.36 -29.86 30.41
CA VAL A 446 18.54 -29.28 29.77
C VAL A 446 18.38 -27.77 29.94
N LEU A 447 18.80 -27.27 31.09
CA LEU A 447 19.15 -25.88 31.27
C LEU A 447 20.27 -25.61 30.25
N PHE A 448 19.94 -24.94 29.15
CA PHE A 448 20.98 -24.18 28.46
C PHE A 448 21.54 -23.23 29.50
N ASP A 449 22.85 -23.24 29.68
CA ASP A 449 23.54 -22.27 30.53
C ASP A 449 23.09 -20.85 30.12
N ALA A 450 22.65 -20.07 31.10
CA ALA A 450 22.07 -18.75 30.89
C ALA A 450 23.11 -17.76 30.35
N GLU A 451 24.38 -17.95 30.71
CA GLU A 451 25.49 -17.14 30.24
C GLU A 451 25.85 -17.49 28.79
N ALA A 452 26.00 -18.78 28.46
CA ALA A 452 26.20 -19.24 27.09
C ALA A 452 25.07 -18.79 26.15
N ALA A 453 23.81 -18.83 26.61
CA ALA A 453 22.68 -18.34 25.82
C ALA A 453 22.76 -16.82 25.59
N ALA A 454 23.23 -16.05 26.57
CA ALA A 454 23.39 -14.61 26.45
C ALA A 454 24.54 -14.25 25.49
N GLU A 455 25.65 -15.00 25.55
CA GLU A 455 26.78 -14.84 24.64
C GLU A 455 26.40 -15.12 23.19
N GLU A 456 25.71 -16.24 22.92
CA GLU A 456 25.25 -16.57 21.56
C GLU A 456 24.22 -15.53 21.04
N MET A 457 23.38 -14.97 21.93
CA MET A 457 22.48 -13.88 21.59
C MET A 457 23.23 -12.61 21.16
N ARG A 458 24.31 -12.26 21.87
CA ARG A 458 25.20 -11.13 21.53
C ARG A 458 25.95 -11.38 20.22
N ALA A 459 26.47 -12.59 20.01
CA ALA A 459 27.11 -12.99 18.75
C ALA A 459 26.17 -12.84 17.54
N CYS A 460 24.87 -13.05 17.75
CA CYS A 460 23.84 -12.83 16.73
C CYS A 460 23.36 -11.38 16.62
N GLY A 461 24.00 -10.42 17.29
CA GLY A 461 23.69 -8.99 17.18
C GLY A 461 22.55 -8.51 18.10
N TYR A 462 22.27 -9.22 19.19
CA TYR A 462 21.25 -8.87 20.18
C TYR A 462 21.82 -8.82 21.61
N GLU A 463 21.57 -7.72 22.30
CA GLU A 463 21.88 -7.53 23.72
C GLU A 463 20.66 -7.98 24.56
N PRO A 464 20.75 -9.05 25.38
CA PRO A 464 19.67 -9.40 26.30
C PRO A 464 19.42 -8.32 27.37
N LEU A 465 18.16 -7.99 27.64
CA LEU A 465 17.76 -6.96 28.62
C LEU A 465 17.32 -7.55 29.97
N GLY A 466 17.45 -8.86 30.16
CA GLY A 466 17.06 -9.55 31.38
C GLY A 466 17.57 -10.99 31.39
N PRO A 467 17.38 -11.74 32.49
CA PRO A 467 17.89 -13.10 32.63
C PRO A 467 17.28 -14.05 31.58
N TYR A 468 18.04 -15.09 31.20
CA TYR A 468 17.59 -16.09 30.24
C TYR A 468 16.34 -16.83 30.78
N PRO A 469 15.23 -16.92 30.02
CA PRO A 469 13.99 -17.55 30.48
C PRO A 469 14.05 -19.09 30.62
N GLY A 470 15.24 -19.70 30.51
CA GLY A 470 15.48 -21.14 30.71
C GLY A 470 14.97 -22.04 29.57
N ARG A 471 14.37 -21.48 28.52
CA ARG A 471 13.87 -22.23 27.36
C ARG A 471 14.15 -21.50 26.05
N THR A 472 14.63 -22.23 25.06
CA THR A 472 15.09 -21.66 23.78
C THR A 472 13.96 -21.02 22.95
N ASN A 473 12.73 -21.51 23.08
CA ASN A 473 11.55 -20.99 22.36
C ASN A 473 10.75 -19.94 23.15
N ALA A 474 11.19 -19.58 24.37
CA ALA A 474 10.57 -18.50 25.11
C ALA A 474 11.04 -17.15 24.55
N THR A 475 10.16 -16.15 24.58
CA THR A 475 10.52 -14.79 24.18
C THR A 475 11.43 -14.18 25.24
N TRP A 476 12.55 -13.61 24.80
CA TRP A 476 13.56 -13.01 25.64
C TRP A 476 13.66 -11.51 25.27
N PRO A 477 13.37 -10.59 26.20
CA PRO A 477 13.59 -9.16 25.96
C PRO A 477 15.04 -8.90 25.56
N SER A 478 15.25 -8.28 24.41
CA SER A 478 16.58 -8.01 23.87
C SER A 478 16.59 -6.77 23.00
N ARG A 479 17.70 -6.03 23.02
CA ARG A 479 17.96 -4.86 22.18
C ARG A 479 18.82 -5.27 20.99
N CYS A 480 18.41 -4.92 19.77
CA CYS A 480 19.24 -5.13 18.59
C CYS A 480 20.45 -4.19 18.61
N ILE A 481 21.67 -4.72 18.51
CA ILE A 481 22.92 -3.94 18.54
C ILE A 481 23.03 -3.04 17.29
N THR A 482 22.52 -3.47 16.13
CA THR A 482 22.61 -2.69 14.88
C THR A 482 21.71 -1.46 14.83
N CYS A 483 20.50 -1.51 15.41
CA CYS A 483 19.52 -0.41 15.29
C CYS A 483 18.98 0.11 16.62
N GLY A 484 19.43 -0.43 17.75
CA GLY A 484 18.98 -0.06 19.08
C GLY A 484 17.53 -0.47 19.42
N HIS A 485 16.82 -1.15 18.51
CA HIS A 485 15.43 -1.51 18.75
C HIS A 485 15.29 -2.60 19.82
N GLU A 486 14.51 -2.31 20.86
CA GLU A 486 14.14 -3.26 21.90
C GLU A 486 12.93 -4.09 21.47
N GLY A 487 13.11 -5.40 21.42
CA GLY A 487 12.08 -6.36 21.05
C GLY A 487 12.10 -7.57 21.98
N ARG A 488 11.26 -8.57 21.67
CA ARG A 488 11.17 -9.83 22.41
C ARG A 488 11.38 -11.04 21.50
N PRO A 489 12.56 -11.18 20.86
CA PRO A 489 12.87 -12.35 20.04
C PRO A 489 12.93 -13.63 20.89
N THR A 490 12.78 -14.80 20.27
CA THR A 490 13.06 -16.08 20.93
C THR A 490 14.49 -16.52 20.62
N PHE A 491 15.23 -17.04 21.60
CA PHE A 491 16.63 -17.47 21.45
C PHE A 491 16.84 -18.44 20.26
N ASN A 492 15.96 -19.44 20.12
CA ASN A 492 16.01 -20.42 19.03
C ASN A 492 15.82 -19.79 17.63
N ALA A 493 15.03 -18.72 17.51
CA ALA A 493 14.80 -18.03 16.25
C ALA A 493 15.98 -17.13 15.84
N VAL A 494 16.74 -16.65 16.83
CA VAL A 494 17.97 -15.89 16.60
C VAL A 494 19.09 -16.86 16.21
N ARG A 495 19.23 -17.98 16.94
CA ARG A 495 20.24 -19.02 16.70
C ARG A 495 20.13 -19.72 15.34
N ASN A 496 18.94 -20.17 14.94
CA ASN A 496 18.79 -21.02 13.73
C ASN A 496 18.80 -20.24 12.40
N GLY A 497 19.33 -19.01 12.37
CA GLY A 497 19.72 -18.33 11.14
C GLY A 497 18.58 -17.75 10.30
N GLY A 498 18.06 -16.57 10.67
CA GLY A 498 17.41 -15.70 9.67
C GLY A 498 16.42 -14.63 10.15
N GLN A 499 16.04 -14.62 11.43
CA GLN A 499 15.23 -13.53 11.98
C GLN A 499 16.16 -12.48 12.60
N GLY A 500 17.07 -11.92 11.81
CA GLY A 500 17.72 -10.65 12.18
C GLY A 500 16.63 -9.60 12.45
N CYS A 501 16.98 -8.55 13.20
CA CYS A 501 16.00 -7.57 13.66
C CYS A 501 15.03 -7.17 12.55
N ARG A 502 13.73 -7.34 12.81
CA ARG A 502 12.66 -7.08 11.82
C ARG A 502 12.83 -5.70 11.20
N ILE A 503 13.22 -4.70 11.99
CA ILE A 503 13.45 -3.33 11.53
C ILE A 503 14.66 -3.26 10.59
N CYS A 504 15.81 -3.82 10.98
CA CYS A 504 17.00 -3.90 10.13
C CYS A 504 16.70 -4.60 8.81
N ARG A 505 15.99 -5.73 8.85
CA ARG A 505 15.61 -6.50 7.66
C ARG A 505 14.70 -5.70 6.72
N VAL A 506 13.71 -4.99 7.27
CA VAL A 506 12.81 -4.14 6.48
C VAL A 506 13.59 -2.98 5.85
N ARG A 507 14.48 -2.32 6.60
CA ARG A 507 15.33 -1.24 6.09
C ARG A 507 16.25 -1.73 4.97
N ALA A 508 16.92 -2.86 5.14
CA ALA A 508 17.77 -3.46 4.11
C ALA A 508 16.98 -3.82 2.85
N ALA A 509 15.78 -4.40 3.00
CA ALA A 509 14.92 -4.73 1.87
C ALA A 509 14.42 -3.48 1.13
N GLN A 510 14.09 -2.40 1.86
CA GLN A 510 13.71 -1.12 1.25
C GLN A 510 14.88 -0.48 0.49
N ALA A 511 16.08 -0.48 1.08
CA ALA A 511 17.28 0.04 0.42
C ALA A 511 17.60 -0.72 -0.88
N LYS A 512 17.50 -2.06 -0.87
CA LYS A 512 17.69 -2.87 -2.08
C LYS A 512 16.69 -2.53 -3.19
N ARG A 513 15.41 -2.32 -2.84
CA ARG A 513 14.39 -1.90 -3.81
C ARG A 513 14.63 -0.48 -4.34
N ALA A 514 15.03 0.43 -3.46
CA ALA A 514 15.38 1.80 -3.83
C ALA A 514 16.52 1.80 -4.84
N ALA A 515 17.61 1.08 -4.56
CA ALA A 515 18.77 0.95 -5.45
C ALA A 515 18.39 0.39 -6.83
N ALA A 516 17.56 -0.66 -6.87
CA ALA A 516 17.08 -1.23 -8.14
C ALA A 516 16.21 -0.24 -8.96
N THR A 517 15.46 0.63 -8.28
CA THR A 517 14.54 1.58 -8.93
C THR A 517 15.22 2.91 -9.28
N ALA A 518 16.34 3.24 -8.63
CA ALA A 518 17.03 4.52 -8.75
C ALA A 518 17.39 4.91 -10.19
N PRO A 519 17.91 4.01 -11.06
CA PRO A 519 18.23 4.38 -12.45
C PRO A 519 16.98 4.84 -13.21
N LYS A 520 15.90 4.07 -13.12
CA LYS A 520 14.65 4.39 -13.81
C LYS A 520 13.99 5.66 -13.26
N ALA A 521 14.03 5.83 -11.94
CA ALA A 521 13.52 7.04 -11.31
C ALA A 521 14.30 8.27 -11.77
N GLY A 522 15.63 8.18 -11.87
CA GLY A 522 16.48 9.26 -12.38
C GLY A 522 16.18 9.66 -13.83
N GLU A 523 15.95 8.69 -14.72
CA GLU A 523 15.53 8.96 -16.11
C GLU A 523 14.23 9.78 -16.17
N VAL A 524 13.22 9.37 -15.38
CA VAL A 524 11.91 10.04 -15.34
C VAL A 524 12.04 11.46 -14.80
N MET A 525 12.86 11.68 -13.76
CA MET A 525 13.10 13.02 -13.21
C MET A 525 13.79 13.91 -14.23
N ARG A 526 14.85 13.42 -14.88
CA ARG A 526 15.59 14.17 -15.92
C ARG A 526 14.70 14.51 -17.11
N ALA A 527 13.88 13.57 -17.58
CA ALA A 527 12.90 13.82 -18.64
C ALA A 527 11.84 14.87 -18.27
N ALA A 528 11.52 15.00 -16.98
CA ALA A 528 10.62 16.03 -16.47
C ALA A 528 11.31 17.37 -16.13
N GLY A 529 12.60 17.53 -16.48
CA GLY A 529 13.36 18.76 -16.25
C GLY A 529 13.89 18.92 -14.82
N PHE A 530 14.09 17.81 -14.10
CA PHE A 530 14.68 17.76 -12.77
C PHE A 530 15.94 16.91 -12.76
N GLU A 531 17.09 17.53 -12.47
CA GLU A 531 18.38 16.85 -12.29
C GLU A 531 18.55 16.47 -10.81
N PRO A 532 18.54 15.18 -10.44
CA PRO A 532 18.70 14.77 -9.05
C PRO A 532 20.06 15.15 -8.47
N LEU A 533 20.08 15.75 -7.28
CA LEU A 533 21.31 16.14 -6.57
C LEU A 533 21.68 15.19 -5.42
N GLU A 534 20.77 14.30 -5.04
CA GLU A 534 21.00 13.29 -3.99
C GLU A 534 20.56 11.89 -4.47
N SER A 535 20.92 10.87 -3.70
CA SER A 535 20.55 9.48 -4.00
C SER A 535 19.05 9.24 -3.80
N TYR A 536 18.48 8.43 -4.69
CA TYR A 536 17.07 8.06 -4.64
C TYR A 536 16.78 7.20 -3.40
N ARG A 537 15.78 7.62 -2.61
CA ARG A 537 15.34 6.91 -1.39
C ARG A 537 14.05 6.12 -1.62
N THR A 538 12.94 6.81 -1.88
CA THR A 538 11.64 6.18 -2.13
C THR A 538 10.81 7.03 -3.07
N SER A 539 9.70 6.47 -3.57
CA SER A 539 8.81 7.17 -4.50
C SER A 539 8.06 8.35 -3.88
N GLN A 540 7.90 8.36 -2.56
CA GLN A 540 7.14 9.37 -1.82
C GLN A 540 8.04 10.33 -1.02
N THR A 541 9.32 10.01 -0.85
CA THR A 541 10.28 10.91 -0.20
C THR A 541 10.55 12.11 -1.12
N PRO A 542 10.50 13.36 -0.61
CA PRO A 542 10.95 14.52 -1.36
C PRO A 542 12.40 14.32 -1.80
N TRP A 543 12.65 14.47 -3.10
CA TRP A 543 13.94 14.17 -3.70
C TRP A 543 14.60 15.47 -4.16
N LEU A 544 15.73 15.84 -3.54
CA LEU A 544 16.44 17.08 -3.88
C LEU A 544 16.94 17.03 -5.33
N CYS A 545 16.43 17.95 -6.15
CA CYS A 545 16.74 18.05 -7.57
C CYS A 545 16.92 19.52 -8.00
N ARG A 546 17.84 19.77 -8.94
CA ARG A 546 17.97 21.04 -9.64
C ARG A 546 17.02 21.07 -10.84
N CYS A 547 16.19 22.11 -10.95
CA CYS A 547 15.37 22.29 -12.14
C CYS A 547 16.25 22.73 -13.32
N THR A 548 16.17 22.04 -14.46
CA THR A 548 16.97 22.37 -15.66
C THR A 548 16.48 23.64 -16.35
N THR A 549 15.23 24.06 -16.13
CA THR A 549 14.67 25.31 -16.69
C THR A 549 15.10 26.56 -15.94
N CYS A 550 15.03 26.56 -14.61
CA CYS A 550 15.30 27.76 -13.79
C CYS A 550 16.55 27.66 -12.92
N GLY A 551 17.27 26.53 -12.94
CA GLY A 551 18.49 26.29 -12.16
C GLY A 551 18.30 26.14 -10.66
N ARG A 552 17.09 26.36 -10.11
CA ARG A 552 16.84 26.32 -8.66
C ARG A 552 16.63 24.91 -8.14
N GLU A 553 17.03 24.71 -6.89
CA GLU A 553 16.80 23.46 -6.15
C GLU A 553 15.36 23.32 -5.71
N SER A 554 14.79 22.15 -5.97
CA SER A 554 13.41 21.78 -5.65
C SER A 554 13.37 20.36 -5.12
N THR A 555 12.33 20.02 -4.37
CA THR A 555 12.20 18.71 -3.73
C THR A 555 10.93 17.97 -4.20
N PRO A 556 10.75 17.75 -5.52
CA PRO A 556 9.62 16.98 -6.02
C PRO A 556 9.71 15.52 -5.55
N THR A 557 8.57 14.83 -5.48
CA THR A 557 8.54 13.38 -5.26
C THR A 557 8.47 12.66 -6.60
N TYR A 558 9.20 11.56 -6.75
CA TYR A 558 9.17 10.74 -7.97
C TYR A 558 7.73 10.35 -8.35
N SER A 559 6.89 9.97 -7.37
CA SER A 559 5.49 9.60 -7.63
C SER A 559 4.69 10.72 -8.30
N ASN A 560 4.88 11.96 -7.89
CA ASN A 560 4.15 13.10 -8.46
C ASN A 560 4.69 13.46 -9.85
N VAL A 561 6.01 13.35 -10.06
CA VAL A 561 6.64 13.57 -11.38
C VAL A 561 6.18 12.50 -12.37
N ASN A 562 6.25 11.22 -11.99
CA ASN A 562 5.82 10.09 -12.81
C ASN A 562 4.33 10.14 -13.17
N SER A 563 3.50 10.73 -12.30
CA SER A 563 2.07 10.93 -12.56
C SER A 563 1.77 12.19 -13.38
N GLY A 564 2.78 12.94 -13.82
CA GLY A 564 2.63 14.21 -14.54
C GLY A 564 2.07 15.36 -13.71
N ARG A 565 1.99 15.20 -12.38
CA ARG A 565 1.37 16.17 -11.46
C ARG A 565 2.37 17.16 -10.86
N SER A 566 3.67 16.91 -10.99
CA SER A 566 4.72 17.78 -10.47
C SER A 566 5.41 18.55 -11.58
N ARG A 567 5.43 19.87 -11.45
CA ARG A 567 6.31 20.78 -12.21
C ARG A 567 7.18 21.53 -11.20
N CYS A 568 8.28 22.11 -11.66
CA CYS A 568 9.12 22.91 -10.77
C CYS A 568 8.27 24.01 -10.12
N ARG A 569 8.23 24.06 -8.77
CA ARG A 569 7.36 25.00 -8.04
C ARG A 569 7.61 26.47 -8.40
N PHE A 570 8.85 26.77 -8.80
CA PHE A 570 9.26 28.10 -9.24
C PHE A 570 8.88 28.40 -10.70
N CYS A 571 8.79 27.38 -11.56
CA CYS A 571 8.35 27.56 -12.95
C CYS A 571 6.83 27.50 -13.08
N ALA A 572 6.15 26.76 -12.19
CA ALA A 572 4.69 26.57 -12.22
C ALA A 572 3.92 27.78 -11.67
N SER A 573 4.56 28.55 -10.79
CA SER A 573 4.09 29.90 -10.48
C SER A 573 4.63 30.82 -11.57
N LYS A 574 3.77 31.58 -12.26
CA LYS A 574 4.17 32.65 -13.20
C LYS A 574 4.91 33.78 -12.46
N LEU A 575 6.06 33.46 -11.90
CA LEU A 575 6.97 34.38 -11.26
C LEU A 575 8.00 34.70 -12.33
N SER A 576 7.86 35.91 -12.86
CA SER A 576 8.79 36.61 -13.77
C SER A 576 10.21 36.11 -13.58
N ASN A 577 10.89 35.84 -14.70
CA ASN A 577 12.30 35.48 -14.64
C ASN A 577 13.06 36.53 -13.80
N ALA A 578 14.16 36.15 -13.14
CA ALA A 578 14.83 37.04 -12.19
C ALA A 578 15.24 38.38 -12.83
N GLU A 579 15.42 38.38 -14.15
CA GLU A 579 15.80 39.53 -14.97
C GLU A 579 14.62 40.50 -15.22
N GLU A 580 13.42 39.98 -15.51
CA GLU A 580 12.15 40.71 -15.62
C GLU A 580 11.77 41.29 -14.27
N ALA A 581 11.87 40.51 -13.19
CA ALA A 581 11.63 40.99 -11.83
C ALA A 581 12.57 42.15 -11.48
N ALA A 582 13.84 42.05 -11.87
CA ALA A 582 14.81 43.13 -11.69
C ALA A 582 14.47 44.34 -12.59
N GLY A 583 14.05 44.10 -13.84
CA GLY A 583 13.58 45.13 -14.76
C GLY A 583 12.41 45.93 -14.21
N GLU A 584 11.40 45.24 -13.67
CA GLU A 584 10.24 45.88 -13.01
C GLU A 584 10.64 46.70 -11.78
N MET A 585 11.59 46.19 -10.97
CA MET A 585 12.11 46.93 -9.82
C MET A 585 12.85 48.20 -10.23
N ARG A 586 13.71 48.12 -11.26
CA ARG A 586 14.42 49.28 -11.80
C ARG A 586 13.46 50.30 -12.40
N ALA A 587 12.43 49.86 -13.12
CA ALA A 587 11.38 50.72 -13.65
C ALA A 587 10.61 51.45 -12.52
N ALA A 588 10.41 50.78 -11.37
CA ALA A 588 9.84 51.38 -10.17
C ALA A 588 10.82 52.26 -9.36
N GLY A 589 12.09 52.39 -9.80
CA GLY A 589 13.10 53.24 -9.17
C GLY A 589 13.87 52.61 -8.01
N PHE A 590 13.93 51.27 -7.96
CA PHE A 590 14.70 50.49 -7.00
C PHE A 590 15.71 49.59 -7.72
N GLU A 591 16.99 49.73 -7.41
CA GLU A 591 18.06 48.86 -7.91
C GLU A 591 18.23 47.65 -6.98
N PRO A 592 17.97 46.40 -7.42
CA PRO A 592 18.20 45.23 -6.59
C PRO A 592 19.67 45.07 -6.20
N LEU A 593 19.93 44.81 -4.91
CA LEU A 593 21.30 44.60 -4.40
C LEU A 593 21.63 43.12 -4.19
N GLU A 594 20.64 42.25 -4.36
CA GLU A 594 20.75 40.80 -4.23
C GLU A 594 19.86 40.10 -5.26
N PRO A 595 20.09 38.81 -5.57
CA PRO A 595 19.26 38.05 -6.50
C PRO A 595 17.80 37.99 -6.08
N TYR A 596 16.89 37.87 -7.06
CA TYR A 596 15.45 37.83 -6.79
C TYR A 596 15.04 36.68 -5.84
N PRO A 597 14.40 36.98 -4.68
CA PRO A 597 14.03 36.00 -3.65
C PRO A 597 13.04 34.91 -4.11
N GLY A 598 12.38 35.12 -5.25
CA GLY A 598 11.61 34.09 -5.94
C GLY A 598 10.09 34.17 -5.73
N ARG A 599 9.58 34.94 -4.77
CA ARG A 599 8.14 35.30 -4.68
C ARG A 599 7.94 36.81 -4.74
N THR A 600 6.83 37.26 -5.32
CA THR A 600 6.51 38.70 -5.45
C THR A 600 6.28 39.38 -4.11
N THR A 601 5.89 38.64 -3.08
CA THR A 601 5.58 39.12 -1.74
C THR A 601 6.78 39.13 -0.78
N ASP A 602 7.88 38.47 -1.16
CA ASP A 602 9.06 38.38 -0.31
C ASP A 602 9.80 39.71 -0.29
N ARG A 603 10.44 40.02 0.85
CA ARG A 603 11.23 41.24 0.98
C ARG A 603 12.52 41.08 0.18
N TRP A 604 12.86 42.10 -0.59
CA TRP A 604 14.00 42.13 -1.50
C TRP A 604 14.85 43.37 -1.19
N ARG A 605 16.13 43.16 -0.87
CA ARG A 605 17.06 44.25 -0.56
C ARG A 605 17.43 45.01 -1.82
N CYS A 606 17.06 46.29 -1.85
CA CYS A 606 17.23 47.17 -3.02
C CYS A 606 17.76 48.54 -2.60
N ARG A 607 18.50 49.21 -3.47
CA ARG A 607 18.87 50.62 -3.35
C ARG A 607 17.82 51.48 -4.05
N CYS A 608 17.19 52.39 -3.32
CA CYS A 608 16.28 53.36 -3.91
C CYS A 608 17.07 54.42 -4.70
N ARG A 609 16.42 55.09 -5.66
CA ARG A 609 16.98 56.24 -6.41
C ARG A 609 17.57 57.34 -5.51
N CYS A 610 17.07 57.52 -4.28
CA CYS A 610 17.64 58.47 -3.32
C CYS A 610 18.90 57.95 -2.59
N GLY A 611 19.52 56.87 -3.05
CA GLY A 611 20.74 56.27 -2.49
C GLY A 611 20.55 55.34 -1.28
N ASN A 612 19.40 55.40 -0.60
CA ASN A 612 19.11 54.61 0.59
C ASN A 612 18.79 53.15 0.25
N GLU A 613 19.34 52.21 1.02
CA GLU A 613 18.92 50.81 0.99
C GLU A 613 17.55 50.63 1.66
N VAL A 614 16.70 49.81 1.04
CA VAL A 614 15.34 49.50 1.47
C VAL A 614 15.04 48.02 1.30
N MET A 615 14.20 47.48 2.19
CA MET A 615 13.62 46.14 2.05
C MET A 615 12.21 46.29 1.48
N THR A 616 12.06 46.24 0.15
CA THR A 616 10.76 46.38 -0.52
C THR A 616 10.29 45.04 -1.11
N ARG A 617 9.15 44.99 -1.79
CA ARG A 617 8.58 43.78 -2.40
C ARG A 617 8.25 44.07 -3.87
N LEU A 618 8.40 43.10 -4.74
CA LEU A 618 7.99 43.26 -6.16
C LEU A 618 6.48 43.53 -6.28
N SER A 619 5.65 42.91 -5.45
CA SER A 619 4.21 43.21 -5.38
C SER A 619 3.94 44.66 -5.00
N SER A 620 4.74 45.23 -4.09
CA SER A 620 4.63 46.62 -3.65
C SER A 620 5.11 47.62 -4.70
N ALA A 621 6.15 47.25 -5.47
CA ALA A 621 6.61 48.02 -6.62
C ALA A 621 5.52 48.07 -7.71
N ARG A 622 4.89 46.93 -8.01
CA ARG A 622 3.75 46.84 -8.94
C ARG A 622 2.54 47.67 -8.50
N SER A 623 2.23 47.68 -7.21
CA SER A 623 1.07 48.40 -6.66
C SER A 623 1.36 49.85 -6.24
N GLY A 624 2.61 50.31 -6.37
CA GLY A 624 3.05 51.66 -5.99
C GLY A 624 2.91 52.01 -4.50
N THR A 625 2.64 51.03 -3.63
CA THR A 625 2.16 51.27 -2.26
C THR A 625 3.27 51.40 -1.23
N THR A 626 4.53 51.09 -1.59
CA THR A 626 5.65 51.11 -0.64
C THR A 626 6.86 51.79 -1.28
N GLY A 627 6.97 53.10 -1.06
CA GLY A 627 8.13 53.88 -1.48
C GLY A 627 9.16 54.08 -0.36
N CYS A 628 10.39 54.46 -0.72
CA CYS A 628 11.41 54.79 0.27
C CYS A 628 10.95 55.98 1.13
N LYS A 629 10.87 55.79 2.45
CA LYS A 629 10.39 56.81 3.40
C LYS A 629 11.20 58.11 3.38
N LYS A 630 12.41 58.10 2.80
CA LYS A 630 13.32 59.25 2.68
C LYS A 630 13.34 59.88 1.29
N CYS A 631 12.59 59.36 0.32
CA CYS A 631 12.57 59.87 -1.06
C CYS A 631 11.37 60.78 -1.29
N ALA A 632 11.58 61.93 -1.96
CA ALA A 632 10.56 62.94 -2.21
C ALA A 632 9.32 62.42 -2.98
N ARG A 633 9.52 61.43 -3.85
CA ARG A 633 8.44 60.78 -4.62
C ARG A 633 7.56 59.83 -3.81
N SER A 634 7.93 59.55 -2.56
CA SER A 634 7.26 58.59 -1.67
C SER A 634 6.96 59.13 -0.27
N GLY A 635 6.72 60.44 -0.18
CA GLY A 635 5.98 61.03 0.93
C GLY A 635 6.68 61.05 2.28
N GLY A 636 7.80 61.77 2.41
CA GLY A 636 8.12 62.40 3.70
C GLY A 636 9.59 62.62 4.05
N ARG A 637 10.14 63.78 3.66
CA ARG A 637 10.99 64.70 4.45
C ARG A 637 11.60 65.70 3.46
N ILE A 638 11.22 66.97 3.60
CA ILE A 638 11.82 68.10 2.87
C ILE A 638 13.02 68.61 3.66
N ASP A 639 14.04 69.08 2.96
CA ASP A 639 15.19 69.74 3.56
C ASP A 639 14.76 70.97 4.39
N PRO A 640 15.18 71.11 5.67
CA PRO A 640 14.78 72.22 6.53
C PRO A 640 15.04 73.63 5.95
N ALA A 641 16.11 73.82 5.16
CA ALA A 641 16.39 75.12 4.56
C ALA A 641 15.42 75.43 3.40
N ALA A 642 15.14 74.44 2.55
CA ALA A 642 14.10 74.57 1.51
C ALA A 642 12.69 74.79 2.12
N ALA A 643 12.38 74.08 3.21
CA ALA A 643 11.15 74.29 3.97
C ALA A 643 11.06 75.72 4.52
N ALA A 644 12.14 76.25 5.10
CA ALA A 644 12.18 77.61 5.60
C ALA A 644 11.95 78.61 4.45
N GLY A 645 12.61 78.45 3.31
CA GLY A 645 12.42 79.33 2.15
C GLY A 645 10.96 79.44 1.69
N GLU A 646 10.22 78.32 1.64
CA GLU A 646 8.80 78.33 1.28
C GLU A 646 7.91 79.06 2.30
N VAL A 647 8.25 78.99 3.59
CA VAL A 647 7.51 79.66 4.66
C VAL A 647 7.79 81.17 4.68
N HIS A 648 9.03 81.59 4.45
CA HIS A 648 9.40 83.00 4.29
C HIS A 648 8.71 83.63 3.08
N ALA A 649 8.69 82.94 1.94
CA ALA A 649 8.01 83.40 0.73
C ALA A 649 6.50 83.57 0.93
N ALA A 650 5.91 82.84 1.88
CA ALA A 650 4.50 82.96 2.27
C ALA A 650 4.25 84.02 3.36
N GLY A 651 5.26 84.81 3.76
CA GLY A 651 5.13 85.89 4.72
C GLY A 651 5.19 85.47 6.20
N PHE A 652 5.75 84.29 6.49
CA PHE A 652 5.91 83.76 7.85
C PHE A 652 7.39 83.50 8.17
N GLU A 653 7.83 83.88 9.36
CA GLU A 653 9.18 83.67 9.89
C GLU A 653 9.19 82.46 10.85
N PRO A 654 9.95 81.38 10.60
CA PRO A 654 10.02 80.24 11.51
C PRO A 654 10.58 80.62 12.89
N LEU A 655 9.87 80.26 13.96
CA LEU A 655 10.33 80.48 15.35
C LEU A 655 11.07 79.27 15.93
N GLU A 656 11.01 78.13 15.23
CA GLU A 656 11.63 76.87 15.63
C GLU A 656 12.13 76.13 14.38
N SER A 657 13.02 75.15 14.56
CA SER A 657 13.52 74.33 13.45
C SER A 657 12.40 73.49 12.82
N TYR A 658 12.52 73.20 11.53
CA TYR A 658 11.47 72.49 10.79
C TYR A 658 11.21 71.09 11.39
N PRO A 659 9.97 70.74 11.80
CA PRO A 659 9.63 69.48 12.48
C PRO A 659 9.73 68.22 11.60
N GLY A 660 10.02 68.36 10.31
CA GLY A 660 10.46 67.29 9.44
C GLY A 660 9.39 66.67 8.51
N LYS A 661 8.10 66.75 8.83
CA LYS A 661 7.02 66.34 7.89
C LYS A 661 6.19 67.54 7.46
N THR A 662 5.69 67.50 6.23
CA THR A 662 4.93 68.61 5.63
C THR A 662 3.56 68.84 6.29
N THR A 663 3.08 67.86 7.06
CA THR A 663 1.82 67.91 7.82
C THR A 663 2.01 68.27 9.28
N ASP A 664 3.25 68.28 9.77
CA ASP A 664 3.52 68.59 11.17
C ASP A 664 3.34 70.10 11.39
N ARG A 665 2.79 70.42 12.56
CA ARG A 665 2.53 71.80 12.98
C ARG A 665 3.85 72.49 13.27
N TRP A 666 4.08 73.62 12.63
CA TRP A 666 5.31 74.40 12.71
C TRP A 666 4.99 75.79 13.22
N ARG A 667 5.61 76.20 14.33
CA ARG A 667 5.43 77.54 14.90
C ARG A 667 6.23 78.57 14.11
N CYS A 668 5.53 79.58 13.61
CA CYS A 668 6.09 80.68 12.84
C CYS A 668 5.45 82.00 13.30
N ARG A 669 6.09 83.12 13.01
CA ARG A 669 5.56 84.46 13.23
C ARG A 669 5.13 85.05 11.90
N CYS A 670 3.91 85.58 11.83
CA CYS A 670 3.44 86.31 10.66
C CYS A 670 4.16 87.66 10.55
N ARG A 671 4.24 88.25 9.34
CA ARG A 671 4.73 89.63 9.14
C ARG A 671 4.01 90.68 10.00
N CYS A 672 2.77 90.45 10.41
CA CYS A 672 2.05 91.35 11.33
C CYS A 672 2.47 91.23 12.81
N GLY A 673 3.47 90.40 13.12
CA GLY A 673 3.99 90.18 14.48
C GLY A 673 3.26 89.10 15.29
N ALA A 674 2.13 88.59 14.81
CA ALA A 674 1.37 87.55 15.52
C ALA A 674 1.97 86.15 15.31
N ASP A 675 2.08 85.38 16.40
CA ASP A 675 2.48 83.98 16.36
C ASP A 675 1.38 83.12 15.71
N ALA A 676 1.77 82.25 14.80
CA ALA A 676 0.91 81.35 14.04
C ALA A 676 1.48 79.93 14.03
N THR A 677 0.58 78.94 13.95
CA THR A 677 0.97 77.54 13.75
C THR A 677 0.56 77.11 12.36
N VAL A 678 1.54 76.87 11.49
CA VAL A 678 1.33 76.57 10.07
C VAL A 678 1.76 75.14 9.75
N THR A 679 1.39 74.64 8.57
CA THR A 679 1.95 73.40 8.03
C THR A 679 2.43 73.67 6.60
N LEU A 680 3.48 73.00 6.15
CA LEU A 680 3.96 73.17 4.78
C LEU A 680 2.89 72.77 3.75
N THR A 681 2.06 71.79 4.09
CA THR A 681 0.90 71.40 3.28
C THR A 681 -0.16 72.50 3.18
N SER A 682 -0.42 73.27 4.25
CA SER A 682 -1.38 74.37 4.22
C SER A 682 -0.85 75.60 3.47
N ILE A 683 0.46 75.87 3.55
CA ILE A 683 1.11 76.97 2.82
C ILE A 683 1.06 76.70 1.31
N ARG A 684 1.48 75.51 0.88
CA ARG A 684 1.39 75.08 -0.54
C ARG A 684 -0.04 75.03 -1.07
N GLY A 685 -0.99 74.76 -0.18
CA GLY A 685 -2.41 74.73 -0.52
C GLY A 685 -3.08 76.10 -0.53
N GLY A 686 -2.34 77.20 -0.32
CA GLY A 686 -2.86 78.58 -0.28
C GLY A 686 -3.88 78.82 0.85
N ARG A 687 -3.92 77.94 1.85
CA ARG A 687 -4.97 77.89 2.88
C ARG A 687 -4.53 78.44 4.23
N THR A 688 -3.26 78.83 4.35
CA THR A 688 -2.71 79.44 5.57
C THR A 688 -3.04 80.93 5.58
N ARG A 689 -3.76 81.40 6.60
CA ARG A 689 -4.01 82.82 6.85
C ARG A 689 -3.65 83.13 8.30
N CYS A 690 -3.02 84.25 8.55
CA CYS A 690 -2.88 84.76 9.91
C CYS A 690 -4.25 85.27 10.40
N GLY A 691 -4.71 84.80 11.57
CA GLY A 691 -6.01 85.21 12.13
C GLY A 691 -6.11 86.71 12.39
N ALA A 692 -4.97 87.36 12.69
CA ALA A 692 -4.88 88.80 12.90
C ALA A 692 -4.82 89.63 11.60
N CYS A 693 -4.60 89.01 10.43
CA CYS A 693 -4.50 89.69 9.12
C CYS A 693 -5.74 89.47 8.24
N SER A 694 -6.90 89.25 8.83
CA SER A 694 -8.10 88.82 8.09
C SER A 694 -8.64 89.92 7.15
N GLY A 695 -8.07 90.03 5.94
CA GLY A 695 -8.62 90.84 4.85
C GLY A 695 -7.66 91.40 3.79
N LYS A 696 -6.33 91.33 3.96
CA LYS A 696 -5.36 91.74 2.92
C LYS A 696 -4.27 90.69 2.77
N SER A 697 -3.82 90.44 1.54
CA SER A 697 -2.67 89.59 1.27
C SER A 697 -1.42 90.13 1.99
N CYS A 698 -0.72 89.27 2.73
CA CYS A 698 0.63 89.55 3.24
C CYS A 698 1.69 89.22 2.19
#